data_AF-A0A349PIK3-F1
#
_entry.id   AF-A0A349PIK3-F1
#
_cell.length_a   1.000
_cell.length_b   1.000
_cell.length_c   1.000
_cell.angle_alpha   90.00
_cell.angle_beta   90.00
_cell.angle_gamma   90.00
#
_symmetry.space_group_name_H-M   'P 1'
#
loop_
_entity.id
_entity.type
_entity.pdbx_description
1 polymer ?
#
loop_
_entity_poly.entity_id
_entity_poly.type
_entity_poly.pdbx_seq_one_letter_code
_entity_poly.pdbx_strand_id
1 'polypeptide(L)'
;MTYDYQMAIKVDDDGIRIDGLQFKITNNDYLATRAIGFWTISASGTGYVSNSIIKAVFTTTNADSVLGITTTSSANGTYYIWNNIIYDLDVSGQNVNTAGITNVGKMYAYNNTLYNNYKGIYRTGGTIVAKNNLVQSCANGYDGNFDASSNYNISNLASDAPSPSYRSNLATTVSFTDTINSDFHLASTDTAARNLGVDLSQDYNLPITNDIDGQGRISNFQYPISNWDIGADESATSIFRSIAPSMSTYLDRGVDESGTDLTISGTTMTLENAAPDNVGVGDVIQYDANNDGAIDAIAFISARASSTSFTVQARDGANPVATTNDQDWQIFRAYTTLDNAEGGVENTANIDDDVDDFDISVSRNDGKDIYASNEQWNIACYANGTTVDTVEVIIYNWTTAPQNYIKIYTPTLTSEVGTSQRHLGKWDGNKYALTVTGTGPLIIYEDYVRVDGLQTSIISSSDNSVSIYVALISTNNEFRISNNIITGSFSGTAYPYGIHLNDVDIVGAMVWNNIIYGFSNNSTGYGILANNPTLLNYFYNNTIINSYRGIYSNSGGLLKNNISYNNIVDYYYGSSNSSNTNNLSKDATAPGAAACPNANCYYRSKTLSFVSTTPGTEDFHLALSDTDAKNKGTQLCSDSYLPFSTDIDGNSRPCSPDTWDIGADEVIQAMININRNVNFGRGVNFNAK
;
A
#
# COMPACT_ATOMS: atom_id res chain seq x y z
N MET A 1 -25.63 -21.03 -42.96
CA MET A 1 -24.59 -20.17 -42.39
C MET A 1 -24.24 -20.78 -41.04
N THR A 2 -23.09 -21.44 -40.96
CA THR A 2 -22.50 -21.86 -39.69
C THR A 2 -22.16 -20.60 -38.92
N TYR A 3 -22.71 -20.42 -37.73
CA TYR A 3 -22.24 -19.37 -36.82
C TYR A 3 -20.81 -19.76 -36.40
N ASP A 4 -19.81 -19.08 -36.95
CA ASP A 4 -18.42 -19.28 -36.53
C ASP A 4 -18.24 -18.62 -35.17
N TYR A 5 -18.26 -19.44 -34.13
CA TYR A 5 -17.93 -19.02 -32.78
C TYR A 5 -16.42 -18.87 -32.65
N GLN A 6 -15.95 -17.66 -32.34
CA GLN A 6 -14.54 -17.43 -32.06
C GLN A 6 -14.25 -17.70 -30.59
N MET A 7 -13.28 -18.58 -30.34
CA MET A 7 -12.77 -18.93 -29.01
C MET A 7 -11.26 -18.74 -28.99
N ALA A 8 -10.72 -18.17 -27.91
CA ALA A 8 -9.27 -18.20 -27.71
C ALA A 8 -8.80 -19.63 -27.40
N ILE A 9 -9.54 -20.34 -26.54
CA ILE A 9 -9.36 -21.78 -26.29
C ILE A 9 -10.69 -22.49 -26.44
N LYS A 10 -10.72 -23.47 -27.35
CA LYS A 10 -11.79 -24.46 -27.47
C LYS A 10 -11.33 -25.77 -26.87
N VAL A 11 -12.08 -26.28 -25.89
CA VAL A 11 -11.79 -27.54 -25.22
C VAL A 11 -12.78 -28.61 -25.71
N ASP A 12 -12.25 -29.64 -26.36
CA ASP A 12 -13.01 -30.76 -26.92
C ASP A 12 -12.71 -32.10 -26.24
N ASP A 13 -11.83 -32.12 -25.22
CA ASP A 13 -11.39 -33.31 -24.50
C ASP A 13 -11.67 -33.21 -22.99
N ASP A 14 -11.87 -34.37 -22.35
CA ASP A 14 -12.11 -34.48 -20.91
C ASP A 14 -10.84 -34.25 -20.09
N GLY A 15 -10.98 -33.68 -18.89
CA GLY A 15 -9.91 -33.56 -17.89
C GLY A 15 -8.93 -32.40 -18.13
N ILE A 16 -9.21 -31.52 -19.09
CA ILE A 16 -8.33 -30.39 -19.43
C ILE A 16 -8.35 -29.33 -18.32
N ARG A 17 -7.14 -28.87 -17.96
CA ARG A 17 -6.90 -27.81 -16.96
C ARG A 17 -6.25 -26.61 -17.62
N ILE A 18 -6.83 -25.43 -17.38
CA ILE A 18 -6.31 -24.13 -17.79
C ILE A 18 -6.02 -23.36 -16.51
N ASP A 19 -4.77 -22.98 -16.30
CA ASP A 19 -4.31 -22.40 -15.03
C ASP A 19 -3.31 -21.27 -15.29
N GLY A 20 -3.47 -20.12 -14.61
CA GLY A 20 -2.49 -19.03 -14.66
C GLY A 20 -2.41 -18.26 -15.97
N LEU A 21 -3.44 -18.32 -16.84
CA LEU A 21 -3.39 -17.69 -18.17
C LEU A 21 -4.12 -16.35 -18.23
N GLN A 22 -3.59 -15.42 -19.03
CA GLN A 22 -4.22 -14.13 -19.29
C GLN A 22 -4.83 -14.07 -20.70
N PHE A 23 -6.07 -13.62 -20.80
CA PHE A 23 -6.80 -13.50 -22.07
C PHE A 23 -7.31 -12.07 -22.26
N LYS A 24 -7.06 -11.50 -23.44
CA LYS A 24 -7.66 -10.24 -23.87
C LYS A 24 -8.48 -10.46 -25.13
N ILE A 25 -9.80 -10.38 -25.00
CA ILE A 25 -10.74 -10.47 -26.12
C ILE A 25 -10.89 -9.08 -26.78
N THR A 26 -10.81 -9.00 -28.11
CA THR A 26 -10.87 -7.72 -28.86
C THR A 26 -11.80 -7.76 -30.08
N ASN A 27 -12.71 -8.74 -30.16
CA ASN A 27 -13.50 -8.93 -31.39
C ASN A 27 -14.40 -7.73 -31.68
N ASN A 28 -14.23 -7.15 -32.88
CA ASN A 28 -15.02 -6.01 -33.37
C ASN A 28 -16.04 -6.40 -34.46
N ASP A 29 -16.16 -7.69 -34.77
CA ASP A 29 -17.08 -8.25 -35.78
C ASP A 29 -18.38 -8.79 -35.15
N TYR A 30 -19.40 -9.05 -35.98
CA TYR A 30 -20.74 -9.60 -35.61
C TYR A 30 -20.72 -11.05 -35.08
N LEU A 31 -19.60 -11.56 -34.58
CA LEU A 31 -19.47 -12.95 -34.13
C LEU A 31 -19.50 -13.03 -32.60
N ALA A 32 -20.20 -14.04 -32.08
CA ALA A 32 -20.12 -14.38 -30.68
C ALA A 32 -18.70 -14.84 -30.32
N THR A 33 -18.11 -14.23 -29.30
CA THR A 33 -16.71 -14.44 -28.88
C THR A 33 -16.61 -14.95 -27.46
N ARG A 34 -15.66 -15.85 -27.23
CA ARG A 34 -15.40 -16.44 -25.93
C ARG A 34 -13.91 -16.46 -25.64
N ALA A 35 -13.48 -16.28 -24.39
CA ALA A 35 -12.10 -16.60 -24.04
C ALA A 35 -11.92 -18.13 -24.01
N ILE A 36 -12.68 -18.80 -23.15
CA ILE A 36 -12.58 -20.25 -22.95
C ILE A 36 -13.94 -20.90 -23.15
N GLY A 37 -14.03 -21.87 -24.07
CA GLY A 37 -15.24 -22.63 -24.34
C GLY A 37 -15.04 -24.13 -24.22
N PHE A 38 -15.84 -24.80 -23.38
CA PHE A 38 -15.94 -26.25 -23.31
C PHE A 38 -17.04 -26.76 -24.26
N TRP A 39 -16.66 -27.48 -25.32
CA TRP A 39 -17.55 -27.80 -26.43
C TRP A 39 -18.06 -29.23 -26.42
N THR A 40 -17.17 -30.21 -26.41
CA THR A 40 -17.52 -31.64 -26.51
C THR A 40 -16.91 -32.45 -25.37
N ILE A 41 -17.32 -32.13 -24.14
CA ILE A 41 -16.95 -32.89 -22.94
C ILE A 41 -17.95 -34.03 -22.75
N SER A 42 -17.47 -35.22 -22.39
CA SER A 42 -18.34 -36.36 -22.11
C SER A 42 -19.23 -36.10 -20.88
N ALA A 43 -20.34 -36.81 -20.75
CA ALA A 43 -21.26 -36.63 -19.62
C ALA A 43 -20.62 -36.95 -18.25
N SER A 44 -19.55 -37.76 -18.23
CA SER A 44 -18.74 -38.05 -17.04
C SER A 44 -17.42 -37.26 -17.01
N GLY A 45 -17.16 -36.43 -18.03
CA GLY A 45 -15.93 -35.68 -18.18
C GLY A 45 -15.86 -34.47 -17.27
N THR A 46 -14.64 -33.95 -17.09
CA THR A 46 -14.38 -32.76 -16.27
C THR A 46 -13.64 -31.67 -17.04
N GLY A 47 -13.74 -30.42 -16.58
CA GLY A 47 -12.96 -29.30 -17.11
C GLY A 47 -12.64 -28.29 -16.02
N TYR A 48 -11.46 -27.67 -16.09
CA TYR A 48 -10.93 -26.81 -15.03
C TYR A 48 -10.41 -25.49 -15.60
N VAL A 49 -10.76 -24.37 -14.95
CA VAL A 49 -10.16 -23.06 -15.21
C VAL A 49 -9.85 -22.38 -13.87
N SER A 50 -8.59 -22.04 -13.66
CA SER A 50 -8.14 -21.41 -12.42
C SER A 50 -7.12 -20.31 -12.61
N ASN A 51 -7.03 -19.44 -11.61
CA ASN A 51 -5.97 -18.43 -11.46
C ASN A 51 -5.76 -17.61 -12.75
N SER A 52 -6.82 -17.43 -13.55
CA SER A 52 -6.73 -16.84 -14.89
C SER A 52 -7.36 -15.46 -14.89
N ILE A 53 -6.79 -14.57 -15.70
CA ILE A 53 -7.29 -13.21 -15.88
C ILE A 53 -7.91 -13.12 -17.27
N ILE A 54 -9.19 -12.79 -17.36
CA ILE A 54 -9.90 -12.64 -18.62
C ILE A 54 -10.44 -11.23 -18.70
N LYS A 55 -10.03 -10.49 -19.73
CA LYS A 55 -10.59 -9.18 -20.02
C LYS A 55 -11.13 -9.09 -21.43
N ALA A 56 -12.00 -8.12 -21.65
CA ALA A 56 -12.40 -7.74 -22.99
C ALA A 56 -12.27 -6.24 -23.24
N VAL A 57 -12.06 -5.87 -24.51
CA VAL A 57 -12.02 -4.49 -24.97
C VAL A 57 -12.75 -4.43 -26.30
N PHE A 58 -13.93 -3.81 -26.31
CA PHE A 58 -14.75 -3.67 -27.51
C PHE A 58 -14.74 -2.24 -28.02
N THR A 59 -14.59 -2.08 -29.33
CA THR A 59 -14.65 -0.76 -29.98
C THR A 59 -15.95 -0.53 -30.76
N THR A 60 -16.84 -1.53 -30.80
CA THR A 60 -18.13 -1.47 -31.49
C THR A 60 -19.26 -1.92 -30.55
N THR A 61 -20.46 -1.37 -30.76
CA THR A 61 -21.68 -1.72 -30.01
C THR A 61 -22.42 -2.92 -30.60
N ASN A 62 -21.81 -3.64 -31.55
CA ASN A 62 -22.48 -4.60 -32.43
C ASN A 62 -22.05 -6.07 -32.21
N ALA A 63 -21.35 -6.38 -31.12
CA ALA A 63 -20.99 -7.76 -30.78
C ALA A 63 -22.24 -8.57 -30.37
N ASP A 64 -22.32 -9.84 -30.80
CA ASP A 64 -23.47 -10.71 -30.56
C ASP A 64 -23.50 -11.20 -29.10
N SER A 65 -22.68 -12.18 -28.71
CA SER A 65 -22.48 -12.53 -27.29
C SER A 65 -21.00 -12.58 -26.94
N VAL A 66 -20.65 -12.03 -25.79
CA VAL A 66 -19.27 -12.04 -25.26
C VAL A 66 -19.24 -12.86 -23.99
N LEU A 67 -18.44 -13.92 -23.95
CA LEU A 67 -18.35 -14.80 -22.80
C LEU A 67 -16.91 -14.93 -22.31
N GLY A 68 -16.68 -14.87 -21.00
CA GLY A 68 -15.36 -15.19 -20.45
C GLY A 68 -15.13 -16.69 -20.52
N ILE A 69 -15.81 -17.41 -19.63
CA ILE A 69 -15.77 -18.87 -19.53
C ILE A 69 -17.16 -19.41 -19.81
N THR A 70 -17.27 -20.39 -20.71
CA THR A 70 -18.57 -20.94 -21.12
C THR A 70 -18.52 -22.44 -21.38
N THR A 71 -19.61 -23.10 -20.98
CA THR A 71 -19.91 -24.48 -21.36
C THR A 71 -21.11 -24.47 -22.31
N THR A 72 -21.14 -25.39 -23.28
CA THR A 72 -22.19 -25.47 -24.31
C THR A 72 -23.21 -26.58 -24.01
N SER A 73 -24.34 -26.59 -24.72
CA SER A 73 -25.41 -27.58 -24.51
C SER A 73 -25.04 -29.03 -24.86
N SER A 74 -23.93 -29.26 -25.58
CA SER A 74 -23.37 -30.59 -25.81
C SER A 74 -22.43 -31.04 -24.68
N ALA A 75 -22.04 -30.13 -23.79
CA ALA A 75 -21.05 -30.33 -22.76
C ALA A 75 -21.78 -30.65 -21.42
N ASN A 76 -21.99 -31.94 -21.16
CA ASN A 76 -22.75 -32.43 -20.00
C ASN A 76 -21.86 -32.82 -18.80
N GLY A 77 -20.59 -32.41 -18.81
CA GLY A 77 -19.61 -32.74 -17.79
C GLY A 77 -19.73 -31.92 -16.49
N THR A 78 -18.73 -32.06 -15.63
CA THR A 78 -18.57 -31.26 -14.40
C THR A 78 -17.41 -30.27 -14.53
N TYR A 79 -17.65 -29.01 -14.22
CA TYR A 79 -16.71 -27.91 -14.41
C TYR A 79 -16.28 -27.27 -13.09
N TYR A 80 -15.00 -26.94 -12.97
CA TYR A 80 -14.41 -26.35 -11.77
C TYR A 80 -13.73 -25.04 -12.15
N ILE A 81 -14.29 -23.93 -11.69
CA ILE A 81 -13.89 -22.58 -12.08
C ILE A 81 -13.56 -21.79 -10.81
N TRP A 82 -12.30 -21.50 -10.52
CA TRP A 82 -11.93 -20.81 -9.28
C TRP A 82 -10.79 -19.82 -9.38
N ASN A 83 -10.75 -18.85 -8.46
CA ASN A 83 -9.69 -17.84 -8.39
C ASN A 83 -9.46 -17.09 -9.72
N ASN A 84 -10.50 -16.86 -10.52
CA ASN A 84 -10.35 -16.11 -11.76
C ASN A 84 -10.75 -14.65 -11.57
N ILE A 85 -10.04 -13.74 -12.24
CA ILE A 85 -10.43 -12.33 -12.36
C ILE A 85 -10.97 -12.10 -13.77
N ILE A 86 -12.25 -11.76 -13.89
CA ILE A 86 -12.92 -11.61 -15.19
C ILE A 86 -13.57 -10.22 -15.27
N TYR A 87 -13.14 -9.39 -16.22
CA TYR A 87 -13.59 -8.00 -16.22
C TYR A 87 -13.68 -7.32 -17.59
N ASP A 88 -14.43 -6.23 -17.64
CA ASP A 88 -14.71 -5.43 -18.84
C ASP A 88 -15.41 -6.22 -19.96
N LEU A 89 -16.21 -7.24 -19.62
CA LEU A 89 -17.13 -7.88 -20.56
C LEU A 89 -18.49 -7.14 -20.56
N ASP A 90 -18.49 -5.82 -20.47
CA ASP A 90 -19.67 -5.00 -20.69
C ASP A 90 -19.57 -4.29 -22.06
N VAL A 91 -20.55 -4.52 -22.93
CA VAL A 91 -20.60 -3.95 -24.27
C VAL A 91 -21.77 -2.97 -24.28
N SER A 92 -21.46 -1.67 -24.24
CA SER A 92 -22.49 -0.64 -24.18
C SER A 92 -23.50 -0.81 -25.33
N GLY A 93 -24.76 -1.08 -24.98
CA GLY A 93 -25.88 -0.97 -25.91
C GLY A 93 -26.44 -2.24 -26.55
N GLN A 94 -25.92 -3.47 -26.35
CA GLN A 94 -26.58 -4.70 -26.86
C GLN A 94 -26.22 -6.03 -26.13
N ASN A 95 -27.20 -6.95 -26.22
CA ASN A 95 -27.27 -8.40 -25.94
C ASN A 95 -27.26 -8.92 -24.48
N VAL A 96 -28.37 -9.54 -24.09
CA VAL A 96 -28.60 -10.16 -22.77
C VAL A 96 -27.74 -11.40 -22.49
N ASN A 97 -26.99 -11.90 -23.47
CA ASN A 97 -26.27 -13.17 -23.38
C ASN A 97 -24.77 -13.01 -23.12
N THR A 98 -24.32 -11.82 -22.74
CA THR A 98 -22.93 -11.54 -22.35
C THR A 98 -22.73 -11.83 -20.86
N ALA A 99 -21.68 -12.57 -20.51
CA ALA A 99 -21.40 -12.96 -19.12
C ALA A 99 -19.92 -13.27 -18.88
N GLY A 100 -19.42 -13.02 -17.67
CA GLY A 100 -18.10 -13.46 -17.25
C GLY A 100 -17.99 -14.98 -17.20
N ILE A 101 -18.93 -15.64 -16.52
CA ILE A 101 -19.03 -17.11 -16.43
C ILE A 101 -20.43 -17.55 -16.84
N THR A 102 -20.54 -18.55 -17.69
CA THR A 102 -21.84 -19.16 -18.03
C THR A 102 -21.79 -20.67 -18.13
N ASN A 103 -22.90 -21.31 -17.80
CA ASN A 103 -22.99 -22.76 -17.72
C ASN A 103 -24.30 -23.34 -18.29
N VAL A 104 -24.17 -24.54 -18.88
CA VAL A 104 -25.27 -25.45 -19.26
C VAL A 104 -25.18 -26.83 -18.55
N GLY A 105 -24.00 -27.23 -18.05
CA GLY A 105 -23.74 -28.50 -17.33
C GLY A 105 -23.72 -28.37 -15.79
N LYS A 106 -22.95 -29.17 -15.06
CA LYS A 106 -22.76 -28.99 -13.60
C LYS A 106 -21.47 -28.20 -13.34
N MET A 107 -21.51 -27.12 -12.56
CA MET A 107 -20.35 -26.26 -12.32
C MET A 107 -20.19 -25.89 -10.84
N TYR A 108 -18.95 -25.91 -10.38
CA TYR A 108 -18.50 -25.31 -9.12
C TYR A 108 -17.71 -24.06 -9.46
N ALA A 109 -18.28 -22.89 -9.15
CA ALA A 109 -17.66 -21.60 -9.40
C ALA A 109 -17.31 -20.98 -8.05
N TYR A 110 -16.05 -21.04 -7.62
CA TYR A 110 -15.62 -20.63 -6.27
C TYR A 110 -14.60 -19.49 -6.33
N ASN A 111 -14.62 -18.54 -5.39
CA ASN A 111 -13.56 -17.52 -5.26
C ASN A 111 -13.26 -16.76 -6.58
N ASN A 112 -14.24 -16.44 -7.42
CA ASN A 112 -13.97 -15.65 -8.62
C ASN A 112 -14.28 -14.17 -8.36
N THR A 113 -13.46 -13.27 -8.90
CA THR A 113 -13.68 -11.82 -8.93
C THR A 113 -14.16 -11.43 -10.31
N LEU A 114 -15.37 -10.88 -10.41
CA LEU A 114 -15.97 -10.43 -11.65
C LEU A 114 -16.29 -8.94 -11.56
N TYR A 115 -15.74 -8.14 -12.47
CA TYR A 115 -15.88 -6.68 -12.43
C TYR A 115 -16.31 -6.10 -13.78
N ASN A 116 -17.30 -5.20 -13.79
CA ASN A 116 -17.67 -4.48 -15.01
C ASN A 116 -18.02 -5.41 -16.20
N ASN A 117 -18.82 -6.45 -15.93
CA ASN A 117 -19.36 -7.35 -16.95
C ASN A 117 -20.85 -7.09 -17.12
N TYR A 118 -21.43 -7.39 -18.29
CA TYR A 118 -22.89 -7.27 -18.43
C TYR A 118 -23.64 -8.18 -17.45
N LYS A 119 -23.29 -9.48 -17.46
CA LYS A 119 -23.60 -10.43 -16.38
C LYS A 119 -22.31 -10.91 -15.71
N GLY A 120 -22.32 -11.05 -14.39
CA GLY A 120 -21.23 -11.72 -13.69
C GLY A 120 -21.27 -13.23 -13.97
N ILE A 121 -22.06 -13.95 -13.18
CA ILE A 121 -22.25 -15.40 -13.31
C ILE A 121 -23.67 -15.67 -13.82
N TYR A 122 -23.77 -16.27 -15.00
CA TYR A 122 -25.05 -16.52 -15.66
C TYR A 122 -25.32 -18.01 -15.83
N ARG A 123 -26.37 -18.52 -15.19
CA ARG A 123 -26.84 -19.88 -15.43
C ARG A 123 -27.88 -19.93 -16.55
N THR A 124 -27.48 -20.42 -17.72
CA THR A 124 -28.39 -20.70 -18.84
C THR A 124 -29.07 -22.07 -18.77
N GLY A 125 -28.43 -23.04 -18.12
CA GLY A 125 -28.93 -24.41 -17.91
C GLY A 125 -28.13 -25.14 -16.82
N GLY A 126 -28.44 -26.43 -16.59
CA GLY A 126 -27.67 -27.27 -15.66
C GLY A 126 -27.73 -26.80 -14.20
N THR A 127 -26.64 -26.92 -13.45
CA THR A 127 -26.54 -26.50 -12.04
C THR A 127 -25.23 -25.76 -11.81
N ILE A 128 -25.29 -24.60 -11.14
CA ILE A 128 -24.11 -23.90 -10.63
C ILE A 128 -24.18 -23.90 -9.10
N VAL A 129 -23.12 -24.38 -8.45
CA VAL A 129 -22.83 -24.13 -7.03
C VAL A 129 -21.82 -23.00 -6.98
N ALA A 130 -22.24 -21.84 -6.49
CA ALA A 130 -21.39 -20.66 -6.38
C ALA A 130 -21.00 -20.43 -4.91
N LYS A 131 -19.72 -20.28 -4.61
CA LYS A 131 -19.27 -19.92 -3.24
C LYS A 131 -18.18 -18.85 -3.28
N ASN A 132 -18.18 -17.93 -2.31
CA ASN A 132 -17.15 -16.91 -2.17
C ASN A 132 -16.86 -16.11 -3.46
N ASN A 133 -17.82 -15.94 -4.37
CA ASN A 133 -17.58 -15.12 -5.55
C ASN A 133 -17.90 -13.66 -5.24
N LEU A 134 -17.09 -12.77 -5.80
CA LEU A 134 -17.24 -11.33 -5.71
C LEU A 134 -17.63 -10.79 -7.08
N VAL A 135 -18.81 -10.20 -7.21
CA VAL A 135 -19.29 -9.62 -8.47
C VAL A 135 -19.63 -8.14 -8.30
N GLN A 136 -18.89 -7.24 -8.95
CA GLN A 136 -19.04 -5.79 -8.80
C GLN A 136 -19.22 -5.11 -10.15
N SER A 137 -19.89 -3.94 -10.13
CA SER A 137 -20.10 -3.09 -11.30
C SER A 137 -20.73 -3.81 -12.50
N CYS A 138 -21.46 -4.91 -12.27
CA CYS A 138 -22.15 -5.64 -13.33
C CYS A 138 -23.60 -5.15 -13.48
N ALA A 139 -24.17 -5.19 -14.70
CA ALA A 139 -25.58 -4.83 -14.90
C ALA A 139 -26.53 -5.85 -14.25
N ASN A 140 -26.12 -7.11 -14.19
CA ASN A 140 -26.71 -8.17 -13.38
C ASN A 140 -25.59 -9.05 -12.82
N GLY A 141 -25.50 -9.18 -11.51
CA GLY A 141 -24.41 -9.92 -10.87
C GLY A 141 -24.53 -11.43 -11.08
N TYR A 142 -25.71 -11.99 -10.78
CA TYR A 142 -26.00 -13.41 -10.81
C TYR A 142 -27.36 -13.67 -11.45
N ASP A 143 -27.34 -14.19 -12.68
CA ASP A 143 -28.58 -14.45 -13.41
C ASP A 143 -28.92 -15.95 -13.47
N GLY A 144 -30.16 -16.31 -13.17
CA GLY A 144 -30.69 -17.67 -13.17
C GLY A 144 -30.79 -18.34 -11.79
N ASN A 145 -31.27 -19.59 -11.75
CA ASN A 145 -31.48 -20.33 -10.49
C ASN A 145 -30.24 -21.13 -10.08
N PHE A 146 -29.57 -20.73 -9.01
CA PHE A 146 -28.41 -21.42 -8.47
C PHE A 146 -28.79 -22.58 -7.55
N ASP A 147 -27.85 -23.49 -7.31
CA ASP A 147 -28.02 -24.56 -6.33
C ASP A 147 -28.17 -23.98 -4.92
N ALA A 148 -29.01 -24.60 -4.09
CA ALA A 148 -29.31 -24.14 -2.73
C ALA A 148 -28.09 -24.17 -1.79
N SER A 149 -27.04 -24.91 -2.14
CA SER A 149 -25.76 -24.93 -1.42
C SER A 149 -24.82 -23.76 -1.79
N SER A 150 -25.20 -22.93 -2.76
CA SER A 150 -24.47 -21.71 -3.09
C SER A 150 -24.55 -20.72 -1.92
N ASN A 151 -23.44 -20.08 -1.55
CA ASN A 151 -23.40 -19.22 -0.38
C ASN A 151 -22.17 -18.29 -0.34
N TYR A 152 -22.16 -17.29 0.53
CA TYR A 152 -21.02 -16.35 0.70
C TYR A 152 -20.61 -15.63 -0.60
N ASN A 153 -21.52 -15.51 -1.56
CA ASN A 153 -21.36 -14.69 -2.75
C ASN A 153 -21.83 -13.27 -2.47
N ILE A 154 -21.18 -12.27 -3.07
CA ILE A 154 -21.55 -10.86 -2.90
C ILE A 154 -21.72 -10.15 -4.25
N SER A 155 -22.66 -9.21 -4.28
CA SER A 155 -22.87 -8.31 -5.41
C SER A 155 -23.20 -6.90 -4.94
N ASN A 156 -22.80 -5.88 -5.70
CA ASN A 156 -23.24 -4.50 -5.50
C ASN A 156 -24.74 -4.28 -5.84
N LEU A 157 -25.45 -5.31 -6.30
CA LEU A 157 -26.88 -5.31 -6.55
C LEU A 157 -27.63 -6.06 -5.44
N ALA A 158 -28.72 -5.47 -4.95
CA ALA A 158 -29.55 -6.08 -3.91
C ALA A 158 -30.34 -7.27 -4.45
N SER A 159 -30.49 -8.32 -3.64
CA SER A 159 -31.24 -9.56 -3.96
C SER A 159 -30.73 -10.36 -5.16
N ASP A 160 -29.51 -10.06 -5.63
CA ASP A 160 -28.92 -10.69 -6.80
C ASP A 160 -28.06 -11.91 -6.41
N ALA A 161 -27.19 -11.77 -5.41
CA ALA A 161 -26.27 -12.84 -5.02
C ALA A 161 -26.98 -14.10 -4.47
N PRO A 162 -26.63 -15.32 -4.94
CA PRO A 162 -27.15 -16.59 -4.43
C PRO A 162 -26.47 -16.92 -3.10
N SER A 163 -26.91 -16.23 -2.04
CA SER A 163 -26.36 -16.31 -0.69
C SER A 163 -27.49 -16.38 0.34
N PRO A 164 -28.09 -17.57 0.57
CA PRO A 164 -29.23 -17.72 1.46
C PRO A 164 -28.89 -17.49 2.93
N SER A 165 -27.63 -17.67 3.36
CA SER A 165 -27.24 -17.50 4.78
C SER A 165 -26.24 -16.37 5.05
N TYR A 166 -25.76 -15.66 4.03
CA TYR A 166 -24.80 -14.57 4.18
C TYR A 166 -25.23 -13.35 3.35
N ARG A 167 -25.39 -12.20 4.00
CA ARG A 167 -25.82 -10.91 3.40
C ARG A 167 -26.97 -11.05 2.37
N SER A 168 -27.91 -11.96 2.63
CA SER A 168 -29.04 -12.23 1.73
C SER A 168 -29.88 -10.97 1.51
N ASN A 169 -30.23 -10.68 0.25
CA ASN A 169 -30.99 -9.49 -0.15
C ASN A 169 -30.30 -8.13 0.09
N LEU A 170 -29.00 -8.11 0.38
CA LEU A 170 -28.25 -6.87 0.59
C LEU A 170 -27.31 -6.58 -0.58
N ALA A 171 -27.40 -5.36 -1.12
CA ALA A 171 -26.34 -4.82 -1.97
C ALA A 171 -25.08 -4.66 -1.13
N THR A 172 -23.97 -5.20 -1.61
CA THR A 172 -22.67 -5.23 -0.94
C THR A 172 -21.61 -4.68 -1.88
N THR A 173 -21.17 -3.46 -1.62
CA THR A 173 -20.07 -2.82 -2.35
C THR A 173 -18.75 -3.19 -1.68
N VAL A 174 -17.71 -3.34 -2.50
CA VAL A 174 -16.33 -3.59 -2.03
C VAL A 174 -15.40 -2.50 -2.54
N SER A 175 -14.26 -2.35 -1.87
CA SER A 175 -13.17 -1.48 -2.30
C SER A 175 -12.01 -2.33 -2.80
N PHE A 176 -11.47 -2.00 -3.98
CA PHE A 176 -10.25 -2.58 -4.52
C PHE A 176 -9.08 -1.60 -4.42
N THR A 177 -7.86 -2.11 -4.48
CA THR A 177 -6.62 -1.33 -4.44
C THR A 177 -6.58 -0.25 -5.53
N ASP A 178 -6.83 -0.61 -6.80
CA ASP A 178 -6.85 0.37 -7.89
C ASP A 178 -7.66 -0.11 -9.11
N THR A 179 -8.96 0.20 -9.10
CA THR A 179 -9.83 -0.11 -10.25
C THR A 179 -9.48 0.62 -11.54
N ILE A 180 -8.80 1.78 -11.50
CA ILE A 180 -8.45 2.56 -12.70
C ILE A 180 -7.39 1.81 -13.49
N ASN A 181 -6.40 1.26 -12.80
CA ASN A 181 -5.33 0.45 -13.39
C ASN A 181 -5.68 -1.04 -13.46
N SER A 182 -6.94 -1.41 -13.21
CA SER A 182 -7.44 -2.80 -13.23
C SER A 182 -6.76 -3.72 -12.21
N ASP A 183 -6.33 -3.15 -11.08
CA ASP A 183 -5.88 -3.88 -9.91
C ASP A 183 -7.09 -4.17 -9.01
N PHE A 184 -7.51 -5.43 -9.04
CA PHE A 184 -8.68 -5.94 -8.31
C PHE A 184 -8.31 -6.75 -7.06
N HIS A 185 -7.11 -6.55 -6.51
CA HIS A 185 -6.86 -6.96 -5.13
C HIS A 185 -7.78 -6.16 -4.19
N LEU A 186 -8.24 -6.77 -3.11
CA LEU A 186 -9.07 -6.08 -2.13
C LEU A 186 -8.24 -4.98 -1.45
N ALA A 187 -8.86 -3.81 -1.27
CA ALA A 187 -8.21 -2.75 -0.52
C ALA A 187 -8.08 -3.16 0.95
N SER A 188 -7.00 -2.77 1.61
CA SER A 188 -6.79 -3.10 3.03
C SER A 188 -7.89 -2.55 3.96
N THR A 189 -8.65 -1.54 3.50
CA THR A 189 -9.77 -0.92 4.22
C THR A 189 -11.13 -1.53 3.89
N ASP A 190 -11.20 -2.51 3.00
CA ASP A 190 -12.46 -3.19 2.68
C ASP A 190 -12.95 -3.98 3.90
N THR A 191 -14.24 -3.86 4.20
CA THR A 191 -14.91 -4.51 5.34
C THR A 191 -16.05 -5.41 4.86
N ALA A 192 -16.17 -5.63 3.56
CA ALA A 192 -17.33 -6.25 2.95
C ALA A 192 -17.03 -7.62 2.35
N ALA A 193 -15.80 -7.83 1.88
CA ALA A 193 -15.26 -9.05 1.33
C ALA A 193 -14.09 -9.59 2.17
N ARG A 194 -13.29 -8.70 2.77
CA ARG A 194 -12.13 -9.12 3.56
C ARG A 194 -12.53 -9.94 4.78
N ASN A 195 -11.91 -11.10 4.96
CA ASN A 195 -12.14 -12.02 6.06
C ASN A 195 -13.63 -12.33 6.30
N LEU A 196 -14.39 -12.54 5.22
CA LEU A 196 -15.85 -12.73 5.30
C LEU A 196 -16.39 -13.91 4.50
N GLY A 197 -15.55 -14.59 3.72
CA GLY A 197 -15.83 -15.81 2.99
C GLY A 197 -15.73 -17.07 3.84
N VAL A 198 -16.24 -18.18 3.31
CA VAL A 198 -16.17 -19.48 3.98
C VAL A 198 -14.87 -20.22 3.61
N ASP A 199 -14.28 -20.94 4.55
CA ASP A 199 -13.16 -21.84 4.27
C ASP A 199 -13.59 -22.99 3.34
N LEU A 200 -12.92 -23.13 2.18
CA LEU A 200 -13.15 -24.19 1.20
C LEU A 200 -11.98 -25.18 1.11
N SER A 201 -11.02 -25.16 2.04
CA SER A 201 -9.87 -26.08 2.07
C SER A 201 -10.25 -27.55 2.15
N GLN A 202 -11.41 -27.83 2.76
CA GLN A 202 -11.98 -29.18 2.89
C GLN A 202 -13.29 -29.33 2.10
N ASP A 203 -13.60 -28.46 1.13
CA ASP A 203 -14.78 -28.66 0.28
C ASP A 203 -14.63 -29.97 -0.51
N TYR A 204 -15.63 -30.86 -0.37
CA TYR A 204 -15.59 -32.21 -0.95
C TYR A 204 -15.44 -32.23 -2.48
N ASN A 205 -15.92 -31.19 -3.17
CA ASN A 205 -15.94 -31.17 -4.62
C ASN A 205 -14.73 -30.42 -5.20
N LEU A 206 -14.31 -29.34 -4.55
CA LEU A 206 -13.23 -28.48 -5.00
C LEU A 206 -12.48 -27.89 -3.79
N PRO A 207 -11.51 -28.63 -3.22
CA PRO A 207 -10.67 -28.10 -2.16
C PRO A 207 -9.71 -27.05 -2.73
N ILE A 208 -9.63 -25.89 -2.08
CA ILE A 208 -8.77 -24.77 -2.46
C ILE A 208 -7.90 -24.39 -1.26
N THR A 209 -6.63 -24.07 -1.46
CA THR A 209 -5.75 -23.66 -0.35
C THR A 209 -5.03 -22.35 -0.61
N ASN A 210 -5.06 -21.87 -1.85
CA ASN A 210 -4.34 -20.69 -2.28
C ASN A 210 -5.29 -19.80 -3.08
N ASP A 211 -4.96 -18.53 -3.17
CA ASP A 211 -5.66 -17.54 -3.96
C ASP A 211 -5.08 -17.43 -5.39
N ILE A 212 -5.36 -16.34 -6.12
CA ILE A 212 -4.89 -16.15 -7.50
C ILE A 212 -3.38 -15.87 -7.62
N ASP A 213 -2.78 -15.17 -6.66
CA ASP A 213 -1.33 -14.86 -6.70
C ASP A 213 -0.50 -15.97 -6.05
N GLY A 214 -1.17 -16.97 -5.49
CA GLY A 214 -0.56 -18.15 -4.90
C GLY A 214 -0.34 -18.04 -3.40
N GLN A 215 -0.82 -16.97 -2.75
CA GLN A 215 -0.79 -16.85 -1.30
C GLN A 215 -1.71 -17.89 -0.67
N GLY A 216 -1.28 -18.39 0.51
CA GLY A 216 -2.07 -19.34 1.28
C GLY A 216 -3.33 -18.68 1.83
N ARG A 217 -4.47 -19.34 1.64
CA ARG A 217 -5.72 -19.02 2.34
C ARG A 217 -5.71 -19.74 3.68
N ILE A 218 -5.14 -19.07 4.68
CA ILE A 218 -4.85 -19.68 5.97
C ILE A 218 -6.13 -19.79 6.80
N SER A 219 -6.52 -21.03 7.10
CA SER A 219 -7.53 -21.33 8.12
C SER A 219 -6.82 -21.41 9.49
N ASN A 220 -6.98 -20.41 10.36
CA ASN A 220 -6.46 -20.51 11.72
C ASN A 220 -7.39 -21.44 12.54
N PHE A 221 -6.89 -22.63 12.86
CA PHE A 221 -7.64 -23.65 13.63
C PHE A 221 -7.89 -23.25 15.09
N GLN A 222 -7.26 -22.19 15.60
CA GLN A 222 -7.26 -21.86 17.03
C GLN A 222 -8.42 -20.94 17.46
N TYR A 223 -9.09 -20.23 16.55
CA TYR A 223 -10.25 -19.38 16.86
C TYR A 223 -11.32 -19.42 15.75
N PRO A 224 -12.63 -19.36 16.08
CA PRO A 224 -13.71 -19.72 15.14
C PRO A 224 -14.01 -18.73 14.00
N ILE A 225 -13.08 -17.85 13.62
CA ILE A 225 -13.19 -17.01 12.42
C ILE A 225 -11.80 -16.56 11.93
N SER A 226 -11.14 -17.37 11.10
CA SER A 226 -10.41 -16.81 9.96
C SER A 226 -11.18 -17.22 8.71
N ASN A 227 -11.98 -16.28 8.26
CA ASN A 227 -12.73 -16.41 7.03
C ASN A 227 -11.79 -16.03 5.90
N TRP A 228 -11.89 -16.70 4.77
CA TRP A 228 -11.20 -16.28 3.56
C TRP A 228 -11.73 -14.93 3.08
N ASP A 229 -10.98 -14.25 2.23
CA ASP A 229 -11.53 -13.16 1.45
C ASP A 229 -12.53 -13.68 0.40
N ILE A 230 -13.65 -12.97 0.25
CA ILE A 230 -14.61 -13.25 -0.83
C ILE A 230 -14.03 -12.70 -2.15
N GLY A 231 -13.83 -13.56 -3.14
CA GLY A 231 -13.22 -13.20 -4.43
C GLY A 231 -11.99 -14.05 -4.72
N ALA A 232 -11.26 -13.68 -5.78
CA ALA A 232 -10.06 -14.40 -6.23
C ALA A 232 -8.81 -14.14 -5.37
N ASP A 233 -8.74 -12.96 -4.79
CA ASP A 233 -7.65 -12.47 -3.93
C ASP A 233 -7.80 -12.93 -2.48
N GLU A 234 -6.69 -13.01 -1.76
CA GLU A 234 -6.57 -13.13 -0.31
C GLU A 234 -5.58 -12.08 0.22
N SER A 235 -6.11 -10.91 0.60
CA SER A 235 -5.32 -9.77 1.04
C SER A 235 -4.53 -10.05 2.31
N ALA A 236 -3.24 -9.71 2.28
CA ALA A 236 -2.36 -9.86 3.42
C ALA A 236 -2.91 -9.24 4.73
N THR A 237 -2.75 -9.96 5.83
CA THR A 237 -3.14 -9.50 7.16
C THR A 237 -2.14 -8.44 7.64
N SER A 238 -2.62 -7.23 7.93
CA SER A 238 -1.75 -6.16 8.39
C SER A 238 -1.39 -6.36 9.87
N ILE A 239 -0.12 -6.60 10.15
CA ILE A 239 0.45 -6.68 11.49
C ILE A 239 1.05 -5.33 11.83
N PHE A 240 0.64 -4.75 12.96
CA PHE A 240 1.12 -3.44 13.42
C PHE A 240 1.94 -3.60 14.70
N ARG A 241 3.11 -2.97 14.74
CA ARG A 241 3.97 -2.87 15.92
C ARG A 241 4.52 -1.47 16.07
N SER A 242 4.48 -0.92 17.28
CA SER A 242 5.02 0.40 17.55
C SER A 242 6.40 0.33 18.17
N ILE A 243 7.22 1.32 17.83
CA ILE A 243 8.52 1.53 18.47
C ILE A 243 8.60 2.95 19.01
N ALA A 244 9.30 3.14 20.12
CA ALA A 244 9.82 4.46 20.47
C ALA A 244 11.16 4.34 21.22
N PRO A 245 12.15 5.20 20.92
CA PRO A 245 13.50 5.07 21.47
C PRO A 245 13.52 5.02 23.00
N SER A 246 14.02 3.92 23.56
CA SER A 246 14.17 3.70 25.01
C SER A 246 12.86 3.83 25.81
N MET A 247 11.69 3.73 25.18
CA MET A 247 10.40 3.90 25.86
C MET A 247 9.91 2.58 26.45
N SER A 248 10.25 2.31 27.71
CA SER A 248 9.83 1.07 28.40
C SER A 248 8.61 1.23 29.31
N THR A 249 8.20 2.46 29.63
CA THR A 249 7.07 2.73 30.54
C THR A 249 5.73 2.71 29.80
N TYR A 250 4.64 2.48 30.54
CA TYR A 250 3.29 2.59 29.99
C TYR A 250 2.99 4.02 29.48
N LEU A 251 2.26 4.09 28.39
CA LEU A 251 1.69 5.30 27.79
C LEU A 251 0.41 5.72 28.51
N ASP A 252 -0.39 4.73 28.89
CA ASP A 252 -1.65 4.88 29.59
C ASP A 252 -1.95 3.61 30.38
N ARG A 253 -2.86 3.69 31.35
CA ARG A 253 -3.24 2.54 32.18
C ARG A 253 -4.59 2.71 32.86
N GLY A 254 -5.18 1.58 33.23
CA GLY A 254 -6.21 1.52 34.24
C GLY A 254 -5.66 1.92 35.61
N VAL A 255 -6.56 2.42 36.44
CA VAL A 255 -6.26 2.90 37.80
C VAL A 255 -7.35 2.41 38.73
N ASP A 256 -7.00 1.43 39.56
CA ASP A 256 -7.87 0.91 40.61
C ASP A 256 -8.51 2.06 41.39
N GLU A 257 -9.80 1.92 41.66
CA GLU A 257 -10.62 2.83 42.46
C GLU A 257 -10.94 4.21 41.84
N SER A 258 -10.49 4.51 40.61
CA SER A 258 -10.83 5.78 39.93
C SER A 258 -11.54 5.68 38.58
N GLY A 259 -11.85 4.46 38.09
CA GLY A 259 -12.75 4.25 36.94
C GLY A 259 -12.14 4.72 35.63
N THR A 260 -11.17 3.98 35.12
CA THR A 260 -10.83 4.07 33.69
C THR A 260 -10.99 2.69 33.09
N ASP A 261 -12.24 2.36 32.82
CA ASP A 261 -12.63 1.06 32.31
C ASP A 261 -12.16 0.88 30.85
N LEU A 262 -11.61 -0.29 30.56
CA LEU A 262 -11.34 -0.79 29.22
C LEU A 262 -12.37 -1.87 28.85
N THR A 263 -12.92 -1.79 27.65
CA THR A 263 -13.82 -2.81 27.11
C THR A 263 -13.37 -3.19 25.70
N ILE A 264 -13.21 -4.49 25.45
CA ILE A 264 -12.93 -5.04 24.12
C ILE A 264 -14.11 -5.90 23.68
N SER A 265 -14.73 -5.53 22.56
CA SER A 265 -15.82 -6.28 21.93
C SER A 265 -15.54 -6.46 20.44
N GLY A 266 -15.32 -7.71 20.02
CA GLY A 266 -14.79 -7.99 18.68
C GLY A 266 -13.43 -7.31 18.50
N THR A 267 -13.30 -6.48 17.47
CA THR A 267 -12.09 -5.69 17.21
C THR A 267 -12.16 -4.27 17.76
N THR A 268 -13.18 -3.91 18.55
CA THR A 268 -13.32 -2.55 19.09
C THR A 268 -12.89 -2.51 20.55
N MET A 269 -11.88 -1.69 20.84
CA MET A 269 -11.51 -1.28 22.20
C MET A 269 -12.14 0.08 22.51
N THR A 270 -12.75 0.21 23.68
CA THR A 270 -13.29 1.46 24.21
C THR A 270 -12.65 1.75 25.57
N LEU A 271 -12.17 2.98 25.75
CA LEU A 271 -11.66 3.49 27.02
C LEU A 271 -12.65 4.49 27.60
N GLU A 272 -12.86 4.45 28.90
CA GLU A 272 -13.71 5.43 29.59
C GLU A 272 -13.14 6.85 29.50
N ASN A 273 -11.81 6.99 29.60
CA ASN A 273 -11.11 8.26 29.47
C ASN A 273 -10.28 8.34 28.19
N ALA A 274 -10.00 9.57 27.75
CA ALA A 274 -9.21 9.82 26.56
C ALA A 274 -7.75 9.41 26.76
N ALA A 275 -7.27 8.51 25.92
CA ALA A 275 -5.86 8.17 25.82
C ALA A 275 -5.03 9.35 25.27
N PRO A 276 -3.74 9.45 25.63
CA PRO A 276 -2.83 10.45 25.08
C PRO A 276 -2.79 10.50 23.54
N ASP A 277 -2.48 11.66 22.98
CA ASP A 277 -2.44 11.84 21.52
C ASP A 277 -1.29 11.10 20.81
N ASN A 278 -0.31 10.61 21.56
CA ASN A 278 0.75 9.74 21.06
C ASN A 278 0.43 8.24 21.18
N VAL A 279 -0.77 7.86 21.63
CA VAL A 279 -1.29 6.48 21.55
C VAL A 279 -1.92 6.26 20.18
N GLY A 280 -1.56 5.15 19.54
CA GLY A 280 -1.97 4.85 18.18
C GLY A 280 -1.56 3.46 17.70
N VAL A 281 -1.58 3.28 16.38
CA VAL A 281 -1.27 2.00 15.71
C VAL A 281 0.05 1.39 16.16
N GLY A 282 0.02 0.09 16.38
CA GLY A 282 1.14 -0.73 16.82
C GLY A 282 1.36 -0.77 18.34
N ASP A 283 0.69 0.09 19.12
CA ASP A 283 0.79 0.04 20.59
C ASP A 283 0.17 -1.23 21.15
N VAL A 284 0.84 -1.76 22.16
CA VAL A 284 0.48 -3.00 22.86
C VAL A 284 -0.43 -2.66 24.01
N ILE A 285 -1.50 -3.43 24.18
CA ILE A 285 -2.38 -3.39 25.33
C ILE A 285 -2.27 -4.74 26.01
N GLN A 286 -1.89 -4.75 27.28
CA GLN A 286 -2.03 -5.91 28.15
C GLN A 286 -3.21 -5.67 29.10
N TYR A 287 -3.98 -6.70 29.40
CA TYR A 287 -5.20 -6.60 30.21
C TYR A 287 -5.56 -7.92 30.86
N ASP A 288 -6.37 -7.85 31.92
CA ASP A 288 -7.04 -8.99 32.53
C ASP A 288 -8.37 -9.26 31.80
N ALA A 289 -8.42 -10.32 30.99
CA ALA A 289 -9.61 -10.65 30.23
C ALA A 289 -10.70 -11.33 31.07
N ASN A 290 -10.34 -11.87 32.23
CA ASN A 290 -11.20 -12.77 33.01
C ASN A 290 -11.59 -12.19 34.40
N ASN A 291 -11.00 -11.06 34.77
CA ASN A 291 -11.21 -10.31 36.01
C ASN A 291 -10.79 -11.11 37.27
N ASP A 292 -9.65 -11.81 37.23
CA ASP A 292 -9.02 -12.50 38.35
C ASP A 292 -7.85 -11.74 39.01
N GLY A 293 -7.50 -10.57 38.46
CA GLY A 293 -6.44 -9.68 38.89
C GLY A 293 -5.06 -10.00 38.31
N ALA A 294 -4.98 -10.89 37.31
CA ALA A 294 -3.76 -11.21 36.59
C ALA A 294 -3.87 -10.85 35.10
N ILE A 295 -2.77 -10.37 34.53
CA ILE A 295 -2.68 -10.13 33.09
C ILE A 295 -2.64 -11.47 32.36
N ASP A 296 -3.60 -11.73 31.48
CA ASP A 296 -3.69 -12.98 30.72
C ASP A 296 -3.99 -12.77 29.22
N ALA A 297 -4.09 -11.52 28.79
CA ALA A 297 -4.42 -11.18 27.42
C ALA A 297 -3.64 -9.97 26.89
N ILE A 298 -3.45 -9.99 25.57
CA ILE A 298 -2.72 -8.98 24.81
C ILE A 298 -3.46 -8.62 23.53
N ALA A 299 -3.41 -7.35 23.17
CA ALA A 299 -3.97 -6.81 21.93
C ALA A 299 -3.09 -5.68 21.38
N PHE A 300 -3.25 -5.37 20.11
CA PHE A 300 -2.49 -4.35 19.39
C PHE A 300 -3.43 -3.38 18.71
N ILE A 301 -3.19 -2.08 18.84
CA ILE A 301 -3.98 -1.07 18.14
C ILE A 301 -3.69 -1.16 16.63
N SER A 302 -4.72 -1.36 15.82
CA SER A 302 -4.65 -1.39 14.35
C SER A 302 -5.31 -0.19 13.69
N ALA A 303 -6.14 0.57 14.42
CA ALA A 303 -6.59 1.90 14.03
C ALA A 303 -7.07 2.72 15.24
N ARG A 304 -7.06 4.05 15.13
CA ARG A 304 -7.61 5.01 16.09
C ARG A 304 -8.87 5.66 15.52
N ALA A 305 -10.04 5.37 16.09
CA ALA A 305 -11.27 6.04 15.69
C ALA A 305 -11.46 7.39 16.42
N SER A 306 -11.06 7.45 17.69
CA SER A 306 -11.03 8.65 18.52
C SER A 306 -10.04 8.46 19.68
N SER A 307 -9.91 9.43 20.58
CA SER A 307 -9.09 9.28 21.79
C SER A 307 -9.62 8.24 22.79
N THR A 308 -10.87 7.77 22.65
CA THR A 308 -11.50 6.78 23.54
C THR A 308 -11.93 5.51 22.82
N SER A 309 -11.67 5.39 21.51
CA SER A 309 -12.12 4.23 20.73
C SER A 309 -11.12 3.88 19.64
N PHE A 310 -10.74 2.61 19.62
CA PHE A 310 -9.69 2.07 18.77
C PHE A 310 -10.15 0.76 18.15
N THR A 311 -9.64 0.46 16.96
CA THR A 311 -9.65 -0.90 16.43
C THR A 311 -8.41 -1.62 16.94
N VAL A 312 -8.61 -2.83 17.45
CA VAL A 312 -7.57 -3.68 18.04
C VAL A 312 -7.62 -5.09 17.44
N GLN A 313 -6.48 -5.75 17.48
CA GLN A 313 -6.30 -7.11 16.98
C GLN A 313 -5.39 -7.92 17.92
N ALA A 314 -5.50 -9.24 17.87
CA ALA A 314 -4.52 -10.13 18.49
C ALA A 314 -3.16 -10.04 17.75
N ARG A 315 -2.12 -10.68 18.29
CA ARG A 315 -0.75 -10.64 17.74
C ARG A 315 -0.64 -11.04 16.26
N ASP A 316 -1.51 -11.94 15.81
CA ASP A 316 -1.59 -12.49 14.45
C ASP A 316 -2.66 -11.80 13.57
N GLY A 317 -3.26 -10.70 14.04
CA GLY A 317 -4.33 -10.00 13.34
C GLY A 317 -5.73 -10.58 13.53
N ALA A 318 -5.88 -11.67 14.30
CA ALA A 318 -7.20 -12.22 14.65
C ALA A 318 -7.96 -11.30 15.65
N ASN A 319 -9.18 -11.70 16.00
CA ASN A 319 -9.92 -11.02 17.07
C ASN A 319 -9.19 -11.17 18.41
N PRO A 320 -9.02 -10.10 19.18
CA PRO A 320 -8.49 -10.17 20.53
C PRO A 320 -9.49 -10.83 21.49
N VAL A 321 -9.01 -11.21 22.68
CA VAL A 321 -9.86 -11.73 23.75
C VAL A 321 -10.78 -10.62 24.23
N ALA A 322 -12.08 -10.91 24.36
CA ALA A 322 -13.05 -9.92 24.81
C ALA A 322 -12.97 -9.71 26.33
N THR A 323 -13.13 -8.47 26.77
CA THR A 323 -13.26 -8.11 28.20
C THR A 323 -14.24 -6.96 28.36
N THR A 324 -14.77 -6.76 29.56
CA THR A 324 -15.74 -5.71 29.87
C THR A 324 -15.40 -5.03 31.19
N ASN A 325 -15.30 -3.70 31.15
CA ASN A 325 -14.98 -2.85 32.31
C ASN A 325 -13.75 -3.30 33.08
N ASP A 326 -12.71 -3.72 32.35
CA ASP A 326 -11.43 -4.08 32.94
C ASP A 326 -10.71 -2.83 33.46
N GLN A 327 -10.08 -2.95 34.63
CA GLN A 327 -9.31 -1.88 35.28
C GLN A 327 -7.82 -2.25 35.39
N ASP A 328 -7.46 -3.50 35.09
CA ASP A 328 -6.12 -4.07 35.18
C ASP A 328 -5.47 -4.09 33.78
N TRP A 329 -5.36 -2.92 33.14
CA TRP A 329 -4.77 -2.80 31.80
C TRP A 329 -3.70 -1.72 31.72
N GLN A 330 -2.76 -1.89 30.79
CA GLN A 330 -1.73 -0.90 30.44
C GLN A 330 -1.49 -0.88 28.93
N ILE A 331 -1.11 0.30 28.41
CA ILE A 331 -0.71 0.49 27.02
C ILE A 331 0.79 0.77 26.95
N PHE A 332 1.52 0.09 26.05
CA PHE A 332 2.96 0.23 25.87
C PHE A 332 3.35 0.40 24.39
N ARG A 333 4.61 0.79 24.15
CA ARG A 333 5.27 0.54 22.87
C ARG A 333 5.65 -0.93 22.77
N ALA A 334 5.50 -1.53 21.59
CA ALA A 334 5.88 -2.93 21.37
C ALA A 334 7.40 -3.13 21.49
N TYR A 335 8.18 -2.18 20.95
CA TYR A 335 9.64 -2.22 21.03
C TYR A 335 10.25 -0.87 21.43
N THR A 336 11.49 -0.94 21.93
CA THR A 336 12.24 0.22 22.41
C THR A 336 13.26 0.77 21.43
N THR A 337 13.53 0.07 20.32
CA THR A 337 14.35 0.53 19.18
C THR A 337 13.80 -0.11 17.91
N LEU A 338 14.14 0.44 16.76
CA LEU A 338 13.80 -0.18 15.48
C LEU A 338 14.59 -1.49 15.25
N ASP A 339 15.82 -1.57 15.74
CA ASP A 339 16.65 -2.80 15.74
C ASP A 339 16.03 -3.95 16.56
N ASN A 340 15.34 -3.61 17.65
CA ASN A 340 14.59 -4.57 18.45
C ASN A 340 13.36 -5.10 17.70
N ALA A 341 12.64 -4.23 16.99
CA ALA A 341 11.50 -4.64 16.17
C ALA A 341 11.91 -5.56 15.00
N GLU A 342 13.07 -5.29 14.41
CA GLU A 342 13.64 -6.16 13.37
C GLU A 342 13.95 -7.57 13.92
N GLY A 343 14.56 -7.64 15.11
CA GLY A 343 15.00 -8.89 15.71
C GLY A 343 13.96 -9.61 16.57
N GLY A 344 12.76 -9.07 16.75
CA GLY A 344 11.72 -9.62 17.63
C GLY A 344 12.01 -9.45 19.13
N VAL A 345 12.82 -8.46 19.53
CA VAL A 345 13.22 -8.24 20.93
C VAL A 345 12.25 -7.30 21.64
N GLU A 346 11.18 -7.86 22.18
CA GLU A 346 10.03 -7.16 22.75
C GLU A 346 10.37 -6.25 23.95
N ASN A 347 9.47 -5.33 24.27
CA ASN A 347 9.58 -4.44 25.44
C ASN A 347 9.22 -5.16 26.76
N THR A 348 9.90 -6.27 27.04
CA THR A 348 9.61 -7.21 28.14
C THR A 348 9.85 -6.65 29.54
N ALA A 349 10.53 -5.50 29.67
CA ALA A 349 10.84 -4.96 31.00
C ALA A 349 9.60 -4.55 31.82
N ASN A 350 8.45 -4.31 31.17
CA ASN A 350 7.20 -3.94 31.83
C ASN A 350 5.94 -4.54 31.18
N ILE A 351 6.09 -5.29 30.07
CA ILE A 351 5.01 -6.14 29.57
C ILE A 351 5.06 -7.43 30.38
N ASP A 352 3.91 -7.94 30.81
CA ASP A 352 3.83 -9.10 31.71
C ASP A 352 4.39 -10.38 31.05
N ASP A 353 5.20 -11.13 31.79
CA ASP A 353 5.88 -12.38 31.33
C ASP A 353 4.88 -13.43 30.81
N ASP A 354 3.60 -13.37 31.21
CA ASP A 354 2.58 -14.31 30.71
C ASP A 354 2.12 -13.96 29.28
N VAL A 355 2.45 -12.77 28.76
CA VAL A 355 2.02 -12.29 27.43
C VAL A 355 3.12 -11.67 26.56
N ASP A 356 4.36 -11.55 27.05
CA ASP A 356 5.51 -10.87 26.41
C ASP A 356 6.32 -11.74 25.41
N ASP A 357 5.67 -12.75 24.83
CA ASP A 357 6.17 -13.61 23.75
C ASP A 357 5.28 -13.47 22.49
N PHE A 358 4.91 -12.24 22.14
CA PHE A 358 3.92 -11.99 21.09
C PHE A 358 4.48 -12.09 19.66
N ASP A 359 5.80 -12.04 19.47
CA ASP A 359 6.49 -12.13 18.18
C ASP A 359 7.65 -13.13 18.18
N ILE A 360 7.55 -14.21 18.96
CA ILE A 360 8.56 -15.29 19.02
C ILE A 360 8.94 -15.90 17.66
N SER A 361 8.10 -15.73 16.63
CA SER A 361 8.40 -16.16 15.25
C SER A 361 9.38 -15.25 14.50
N VAL A 362 9.67 -14.06 15.04
CA VAL A 362 10.63 -13.10 14.50
C VAL A 362 11.95 -13.32 15.22
N SER A 363 12.98 -13.65 14.45
CA SER A 363 14.33 -13.94 14.98
C SER A 363 15.34 -13.14 14.20
N ARG A 364 16.26 -12.45 14.88
CA ARG A 364 17.38 -11.78 14.20
C ARG A 364 18.20 -12.71 13.29
N ASN A 365 18.28 -14.01 13.59
CA ASN A 365 19.07 -14.94 12.79
C ASN A 365 18.32 -15.49 11.57
N ASP A 366 17.00 -15.58 11.67
CA ASP A 366 16.17 -16.32 10.70
C ASP A 366 15.10 -15.45 10.03
N GLY A 367 14.98 -14.17 10.45
CA GLY A 367 13.90 -13.26 10.08
C GLY A 367 12.52 -13.83 10.39
N LYS A 368 11.55 -13.50 9.54
CA LYS A 368 10.22 -14.14 9.49
C LYS A 368 9.77 -14.31 8.03
N ASP A 369 9.14 -15.45 7.75
CA ASP A 369 8.47 -15.69 6.47
C ASP A 369 7.06 -15.09 6.50
N ILE A 370 6.96 -13.83 6.06
CA ILE A 370 5.69 -13.08 6.01
C ILE A 370 4.88 -13.39 4.75
N TYR A 371 5.50 -13.99 3.73
CA TYR A 371 4.79 -14.53 2.58
C TYR A 371 3.98 -15.77 2.96
N ALA A 372 4.58 -16.74 3.63
CA ALA A 372 3.90 -17.99 4.01
C ALA A 372 2.78 -17.76 5.04
N SER A 373 2.94 -16.76 5.91
CA SER A 373 1.92 -16.35 6.88
C SER A 373 0.88 -15.37 6.29
N ASN A 374 1.04 -14.97 5.03
CA ASN A 374 0.26 -13.94 4.35
C ASN A 374 0.09 -12.66 5.19
N GLU A 375 1.21 -12.17 5.74
CA GLU A 375 1.25 -10.99 6.60
C GLU A 375 1.88 -9.79 5.86
N GLN A 376 1.47 -8.59 6.25
CA GLN A 376 2.13 -7.34 5.92
C GLN A 376 2.57 -6.68 7.22
N TRP A 377 3.87 -6.42 7.38
CA TRP A 377 4.43 -5.88 8.61
C TRP A 377 4.55 -4.36 8.58
N ASN A 378 3.91 -3.69 9.54
CA ASN A 378 3.85 -2.24 9.67
C ASN A 378 4.48 -1.81 11.00
N ILE A 379 5.73 -1.36 10.93
CA ILE A 379 6.49 -0.85 12.07
C ILE A 379 6.29 0.66 12.16
N ALA A 380 5.51 1.08 13.15
CA ALA A 380 5.15 2.46 13.42
C ALA A 380 6.14 3.12 14.39
N CYS A 381 6.89 4.10 13.91
CA CYS A 381 7.92 4.80 14.67
C CYS A 381 7.36 6.05 15.36
N TYR A 382 7.41 6.07 16.70
CA TYR A 382 6.97 7.17 17.53
C TYR A 382 8.16 7.88 18.18
N ALA A 383 7.99 9.16 18.46
CA ALA A 383 8.97 9.91 19.23
C ALA A 383 8.85 9.59 20.73
N ASN A 384 9.97 9.72 21.45
CA ASN A 384 10.01 9.71 22.91
C ASN A 384 10.66 11.01 23.41
N GLY A 385 9.94 12.11 23.24
CA GLY A 385 10.50 13.46 23.44
C GLY A 385 11.69 13.69 22.51
N THR A 386 12.82 14.13 23.06
CA THR A 386 14.08 14.32 22.31
C THR A 386 15.00 13.11 22.33
N THR A 387 14.51 11.96 22.77
CA THR A 387 15.31 10.71 22.79
C THR A 387 15.44 10.17 21.38
N VAL A 388 16.68 9.83 21.01
CA VAL A 388 17.04 9.41 19.66
C VAL A 388 17.31 7.91 19.65
N ASP A 389 16.91 7.21 18.59
CA ASP A 389 17.32 5.84 18.34
C ASP A 389 18.77 5.83 17.84
N THR A 390 19.66 5.13 18.53
CA THR A 390 21.10 5.16 18.24
C THR A 390 21.66 3.83 17.77
N VAL A 391 20.79 2.86 17.49
CA VAL A 391 21.20 1.50 17.10
C VAL A 391 21.06 1.37 15.58
N GLU A 392 22.13 0.93 14.90
CA GLU A 392 22.06 0.57 13.47
C GLU A 392 21.05 -0.56 13.28
N VAL A 393 20.24 -0.45 12.23
CA VAL A 393 19.23 -1.47 11.88
C VAL A 393 19.58 -2.09 10.54
N ILE A 394 19.53 -3.41 10.47
CA ILE A 394 19.70 -4.18 9.24
C ILE A 394 18.41 -4.97 9.03
N ILE A 395 17.69 -4.72 7.95
CA ILE A 395 16.52 -5.52 7.56
C ILE A 395 16.99 -6.67 6.67
N TYR A 396 16.93 -7.91 7.17
CA TYR A 396 17.48 -9.08 6.48
C TYR A 396 16.84 -10.39 6.95
N ASN A 397 16.97 -11.44 6.13
CA ASN A 397 16.46 -12.80 6.39
C ASN A 397 14.92 -12.93 6.44
N TRP A 398 14.17 -11.92 6.03
CA TRP A 398 12.72 -12.09 5.91
C TRP A 398 12.40 -12.84 4.61
N THR A 399 11.17 -13.31 4.47
CA THR A 399 10.66 -13.73 3.17
C THR A 399 9.45 -12.88 2.83
N THR A 400 9.62 -12.05 1.81
CA THR A 400 8.70 -10.98 1.43
C THR A 400 8.15 -11.18 0.02
N ALA A 401 7.10 -10.44 -0.32
CA ALA A 401 6.45 -10.45 -1.63
C ALA A 401 5.73 -9.12 -1.90
N PRO A 402 5.21 -8.85 -3.11
CA PRO A 402 4.55 -7.57 -3.43
C PRO A 402 3.42 -7.15 -2.47
N GLN A 403 2.63 -8.13 -1.98
CA GLN A 403 1.57 -7.91 -0.99
C GLN A 403 2.06 -8.12 0.46
N ASN A 404 3.18 -8.81 0.66
CA ASN A 404 3.76 -9.19 1.96
C ASN A 404 5.07 -8.42 2.17
N TYR A 405 4.93 -7.12 2.43
CA TYR A 405 6.05 -6.19 2.53
C TYR A 405 6.28 -5.71 3.96
N ILE A 406 7.48 -5.20 4.21
CA ILE A 406 7.83 -4.51 5.46
C ILE A 406 7.70 -3.00 5.24
N LYS A 407 6.89 -2.33 6.05
CA LYS A 407 6.74 -0.87 6.08
C LYS A 407 7.26 -0.33 7.40
N ILE A 408 8.25 0.55 7.31
CA ILE A 408 8.79 1.31 8.44
C ILE A 408 8.37 2.76 8.24
N TYR A 409 7.58 3.32 9.14
CA TYR A 409 7.00 4.64 8.93
C TYR A 409 6.68 5.39 10.21
N THR A 410 6.59 6.71 10.14
CA THR A 410 5.99 7.52 11.20
C THR A 410 4.48 7.70 10.97
N PRO A 411 3.60 7.33 11.93
CA PRO A 411 2.16 7.55 11.83
C PRO A 411 1.77 9.03 11.63
N THR A 412 0.79 9.29 10.77
CA THR A 412 0.36 10.66 10.43
C THR A 412 -1.14 10.87 10.41
N LEU A 413 -1.89 9.85 10.02
CA LEU A 413 -3.33 9.97 9.87
C LEU A 413 -4.01 9.99 11.24
N THR A 414 -5.14 10.66 11.36
CA THR A 414 -5.96 10.62 12.59
C THR A 414 -6.47 9.20 12.90
N SER A 415 -6.55 8.35 11.86
CA SER A 415 -6.84 6.93 11.98
C SER A 415 -5.65 6.09 12.48
N GLU A 416 -4.45 6.67 12.54
CA GLU A 416 -3.24 6.00 13.01
C GLU A 416 -2.84 6.50 14.41
N VAL A 417 -2.92 7.82 14.65
CA VAL A 417 -2.44 8.47 15.88
C VAL A 417 -3.20 9.79 16.15
N GLY A 418 -3.17 10.32 17.36
CA GLY A 418 -3.81 11.61 17.69
C GLY A 418 -3.04 12.85 17.26
N THR A 419 -1.72 12.81 17.34
CA THR A 419 -0.82 13.83 16.79
C THR A 419 0.18 13.16 15.88
N SER A 420 0.33 13.69 14.66
CA SER A 420 1.27 13.17 13.66
C SER A 420 2.70 13.04 14.24
N GLN A 421 3.30 11.88 14.03
CA GLN A 421 4.67 11.56 14.43
C GLN A 421 5.70 11.89 13.36
N ARG A 422 5.26 12.22 12.14
CA ARG A 422 6.13 12.68 11.07
C ARG A 422 6.62 14.11 11.33
N HIS A 423 7.81 14.41 10.85
CA HIS A 423 8.29 15.78 10.74
C HIS A 423 7.44 16.60 9.74
N LEU A 424 7.61 17.92 9.77
CA LEU A 424 7.00 18.84 8.80
C LEU A 424 8.12 19.45 7.94
N GLY A 425 8.75 18.62 7.10
CA GLY A 425 9.71 19.11 6.08
C GLY A 425 11.01 19.71 6.61
N LYS A 426 11.20 19.67 7.92
CA LYS A 426 12.33 20.21 8.64
C LYS A 426 12.70 19.27 9.78
N TRP A 427 14.00 19.11 10.02
CA TRP A 427 14.48 18.33 11.15
C TRP A 427 13.90 18.86 12.47
N ASP A 428 13.21 18.00 13.21
CA ASP A 428 12.62 18.28 14.51
C ASP A 428 13.08 17.22 15.50
N GLY A 429 13.82 17.67 16.52
CA GLY A 429 14.33 16.80 17.57
C GLY A 429 13.24 16.14 18.42
N ASN A 430 11.98 16.59 18.34
CA ASN A 430 10.85 15.98 19.05
C ASN A 430 10.12 14.91 18.24
N LYS A 431 10.60 14.58 17.04
CA LYS A 431 10.07 13.51 16.19
C LYS A 431 11.00 12.30 16.24
N TYR A 432 10.51 11.14 15.80
CA TYR A 432 11.35 9.95 15.72
C TYR A 432 12.59 10.24 14.87
N ALA A 433 13.76 9.88 15.38
CA ALA A 433 15.03 10.05 14.69
C ALA A 433 15.93 8.84 14.95
N LEU A 434 16.55 8.35 13.87
CA LEU A 434 17.56 7.31 13.90
C LEU A 434 18.92 7.94 13.63
N THR A 435 19.72 8.14 14.68
CA THR A 435 21.03 8.79 14.60
C THR A 435 22.13 7.85 15.05
N VAL A 436 22.99 7.45 14.13
CA VAL A 436 24.08 6.52 14.45
C VAL A 436 25.45 7.14 14.20
N THR A 437 26.46 6.55 14.86
CA THR A 437 27.86 6.83 14.59
C THR A 437 28.51 5.62 13.90
N GLY A 438 29.17 5.81 12.75
CA GLY A 438 29.87 4.71 12.06
C GLY A 438 29.38 4.45 10.63
N THR A 439 28.78 3.27 10.40
CA THR A 439 28.52 2.67 9.08
C THR A 439 27.18 3.06 8.46
N GLY A 440 26.05 2.94 9.17
CA GLY A 440 24.75 3.38 8.64
C GLY A 440 23.58 3.31 9.63
N PRO A 441 22.62 4.25 9.62
CA PRO A 441 21.36 4.15 10.36
C PRO A 441 20.52 2.95 9.91
N LEU A 442 20.24 2.83 8.60
CA LEU A 442 19.32 1.83 8.05
C LEU A 442 19.94 1.12 6.85
N ILE A 443 20.08 -0.19 6.98
CA ILE A 443 20.54 -1.11 5.94
C ILE A 443 19.39 -2.04 5.58
N ILE A 444 19.17 -2.23 4.28
CA ILE A 444 18.09 -3.03 3.71
C ILE A 444 18.72 -4.07 2.78
N TYR A 445 18.65 -5.33 3.21
CA TYR A 445 19.07 -6.52 2.47
C TYR A 445 17.90 -7.44 2.14
N GLU A 446 16.70 -6.88 2.14
CA GLU A 446 15.45 -7.60 1.95
C GLU A 446 14.65 -6.97 0.80
N ASP A 447 13.93 -7.81 0.07
CA ASP A 447 13.04 -7.35 -1.00
C ASP A 447 11.77 -6.70 -0.40
N TYR A 448 11.05 -5.89 -1.18
CA TYR A 448 9.76 -5.31 -0.76
C TYR A 448 9.79 -4.54 0.57
N VAL A 449 10.69 -3.58 0.69
CA VAL A 449 10.80 -2.70 1.88
C VAL A 449 10.36 -1.27 1.55
N ARG A 450 9.54 -0.71 2.44
CA ARG A 450 8.99 0.65 2.34
C ARG A 450 9.40 1.48 3.56
N VAL A 451 9.96 2.65 3.33
CA VAL A 451 10.46 3.59 4.35
C VAL A 451 9.81 4.95 4.14
N ASP A 452 9.01 5.40 5.09
CA ASP A 452 8.22 6.64 4.95
C ASP A 452 8.28 7.58 6.17
N GLY A 453 8.65 8.84 5.96
CA GLY A 453 8.51 9.88 6.99
C GLY A 453 9.57 9.88 8.10
N LEU A 454 10.67 9.14 7.94
CA LEU A 454 11.71 9.04 8.96
C LEU A 454 12.68 10.22 8.93
N GLN A 455 13.32 10.47 10.08
CA GLN A 455 14.52 11.30 10.17
C GLN A 455 15.73 10.41 10.43
N THR A 456 16.72 10.42 9.54
CA THR A 456 17.97 9.67 9.72
C THR A 456 19.17 10.59 9.75
N SER A 457 20.09 10.38 10.67
CA SER A 457 21.34 11.13 10.76
C SER A 457 22.53 10.19 10.96
N ILE A 458 23.63 10.44 10.25
CA ILE A 458 24.87 9.70 10.41
C ILE A 458 26.03 10.62 10.75
N ILE A 459 26.80 10.23 11.77
CA ILE A 459 28.07 10.88 12.13
C ILE A 459 29.19 9.89 11.83
N SER A 460 30.08 10.20 10.88
CA SER A 460 31.11 9.24 10.49
C SER A 460 32.45 9.90 10.17
N SER A 461 33.54 9.20 10.52
CA SER A 461 34.91 9.55 10.16
C SER A 461 35.60 8.46 9.32
N SER A 462 34.89 7.37 9.04
CA SER A 462 35.38 6.15 8.39
C SER A 462 34.69 5.94 7.06
N ASP A 463 35.36 5.22 6.16
CA ASP A 463 34.82 4.88 4.83
C ASP A 463 33.47 4.16 4.92
N ASN A 464 32.70 4.20 3.82
CA ASN A 464 31.42 3.52 3.65
C ASN A 464 30.32 3.98 4.64
N SER A 465 30.07 5.30 4.70
CA SER A 465 29.04 5.90 5.56
C SER A 465 27.75 6.12 4.78
N VAL A 466 26.76 5.24 4.91
CA VAL A 466 25.51 5.30 4.13
C VAL A 466 24.31 5.51 5.06
N SER A 467 23.46 6.51 4.80
CA SER A 467 22.30 6.76 5.65
C SER A 467 21.18 5.72 5.45
N ILE A 468 20.79 5.50 4.19
CA ILE A 468 19.90 4.41 3.79
C ILE A 468 20.59 3.60 2.70
N TYR A 469 20.91 2.35 3.01
CA TYR A 469 21.64 1.45 2.13
C TYR A 469 20.76 0.30 1.67
N VAL A 470 20.61 0.12 0.36
CA VAL A 470 19.88 -1.00 -0.24
C VAL A 470 20.85 -1.83 -1.07
N ALA A 471 21.04 -3.11 -0.74
CA ALA A 471 21.95 -4.01 -1.45
C ALA A 471 21.58 -5.48 -1.20
N LEU A 472 22.21 -6.43 -1.89
CA LEU A 472 21.95 -7.87 -1.70
C LEU A 472 20.49 -8.23 -2.02
N ILE A 473 19.97 -7.65 -3.10
CA ILE A 473 18.56 -7.67 -3.48
C ILE A 473 18.33 -8.73 -4.55
N SER A 474 17.19 -9.42 -4.52
CA SER A 474 16.82 -10.39 -5.55
C SER A 474 16.16 -9.72 -6.74
N THR A 475 16.18 -10.33 -7.92
CA THR A 475 15.55 -9.79 -9.15
C THR A 475 14.06 -9.43 -9.06
N ASN A 476 13.33 -9.94 -8.08
CA ASN A 476 11.90 -9.67 -7.86
C ASN A 476 11.73 -8.84 -6.60
N ASN A 477 11.80 -7.51 -6.73
CA ASN A 477 11.83 -6.57 -5.61
C ASN A 477 10.96 -5.33 -5.89
N GLU A 478 10.69 -4.58 -4.82
CA GLU A 478 10.16 -3.21 -4.87
C GLU A 478 10.74 -2.43 -3.69
N PHE A 479 11.13 -1.18 -3.91
CA PHE A 479 11.51 -0.27 -2.83
C PHE A 479 10.73 1.02 -2.91
N ARG A 480 10.24 1.49 -1.76
CA ARG A 480 9.63 2.82 -1.63
C ARG A 480 10.34 3.58 -0.52
N ILE A 481 11.01 4.67 -0.86
CA ILE A 481 11.73 5.52 0.10
C ILE A 481 11.20 6.94 -0.03
N SER A 482 10.36 7.36 0.91
CA SER A 482 9.58 8.58 0.75
C SER A 482 9.47 9.47 1.97
N ASN A 483 9.31 10.77 1.70
CA ASN A 483 9.02 11.77 2.73
C ASN A 483 10.03 11.79 3.88
N ASN A 484 11.29 11.36 3.67
CA ASN A 484 12.29 11.28 4.73
C ASN A 484 13.15 12.55 4.79
N ILE A 485 13.68 12.87 5.97
CA ILE A 485 14.77 13.82 6.16
C ILE A 485 16.05 13.06 6.47
N ILE A 486 17.05 13.23 5.62
CA ILE A 486 18.31 12.49 5.68
C ILE A 486 19.46 13.49 5.80
N THR A 487 20.26 13.37 6.85
CA THR A 487 21.40 14.26 7.09
C THR A 487 22.64 13.52 7.58
N GLY A 488 23.78 14.20 7.57
CA GLY A 488 25.00 13.64 8.15
C GLY A 488 26.10 14.66 8.38
N SER A 489 27.06 14.25 9.23
CA SER A 489 28.25 15.01 9.57
C SER A 489 29.48 14.13 9.39
N PHE A 490 30.37 14.56 8.50
CA PHE A 490 31.47 13.73 8.01
C PHE A 490 32.83 14.36 8.23
N SER A 491 33.82 13.53 8.53
CA SER A 491 35.22 13.93 8.68
C SER A 491 36.16 12.81 8.24
N GLY A 492 37.47 13.01 8.35
CA GLY A 492 38.45 11.94 8.07
C GLY A 492 38.31 11.37 6.67
N THR A 493 38.27 10.04 6.57
CA THR A 493 38.16 9.31 5.30
C THR A 493 36.73 8.92 4.96
N ALA A 494 35.72 9.52 5.60
CA ALA A 494 34.33 9.19 5.32
C ALA A 494 33.96 9.37 3.85
N TYR A 495 33.19 8.43 3.32
CA TYR A 495 32.69 8.48 1.96
C TYR A 495 31.16 8.42 2.02
N PRO A 496 30.50 9.60 2.10
CA PRO A 496 29.14 9.67 2.58
C PRO A 496 28.10 9.46 1.47
N TYR A 497 27.02 8.76 1.78
CA TYR A 497 25.87 8.57 0.90
C TYR A 497 24.57 8.80 1.67
N GLY A 498 23.67 9.62 1.15
CA GLY A 498 22.33 9.76 1.70
C GLY A 498 21.54 8.49 1.46
N ILE A 499 21.17 8.25 0.20
CA ILE A 499 20.55 7.00 -0.26
C ILE A 499 21.49 6.32 -1.25
N HIS A 500 21.78 5.05 -1.04
CA HIS A 500 22.59 4.26 -1.97
C HIS A 500 21.86 2.97 -2.36
N LEU A 501 21.47 2.89 -3.62
CA LEU A 501 20.90 1.70 -4.27
C LEU A 501 22.03 0.93 -4.94
N ASN A 502 22.57 -0.06 -4.24
CA ASN A 502 23.81 -0.76 -4.58
C ASN A 502 23.59 -2.24 -4.91
N ASP A 503 22.69 -2.50 -5.85
CA ASP A 503 22.55 -3.82 -6.47
C ASP A 503 22.14 -3.65 -7.94
N VAL A 504 22.54 -4.61 -8.77
CA VAL A 504 22.17 -4.64 -10.19
C VAL A 504 20.73 -5.10 -10.40
N ASP A 505 20.20 -5.84 -9.43
CA ASP A 505 18.87 -6.41 -9.44
C ASP A 505 17.81 -5.44 -8.92
N ILE A 506 18.19 -4.27 -8.38
CA ILE A 506 17.23 -3.22 -8.00
C ILE A 506 16.59 -2.63 -9.26
N VAL A 507 15.27 -2.82 -9.38
CA VAL A 507 14.46 -2.34 -10.51
C VAL A 507 13.23 -1.62 -9.99
N GLY A 508 12.91 -0.47 -10.56
CA GLY A 508 11.68 0.24 -10.24
C GLY A 508 11.64 0.83 -8.83
N ALA A 509 12.80 1.02 -8.18
CA ALA A 509 12.86 1.69 -6.88
C ALA A 509 12.23 3.09 -7.00
N MET A 510 11.29 3.37 -6.11
CA MET A 510 10.54 4.62 -6.02
C MET A 510 11.09 5.45 -4.87
N VAL A 511 11.72 6.57 -5.19
CA VAL A 511 12.35 7.47 -4.20
C VAL A 511 11.78 8.87 -4.40
N TRP A 512 10.95 9.35 -3.48
CA TRP A 512 10.28 10.63 -3.66
C TRP A 512 10.08 11.47 -2.40
N ASN A 513 9.90 12.78 -2.57
CA ASN A 513 9.67 13.72 -1.48
C ASN A 513 10.71 13.66 -0.35
N ASN A 514 11.94 13.22 -0.59
CA ASN A 514 12.97 13.21 0.44
C ASN A 514 13.73 14.54 0.45
N ILE A 515 14.08 15.02 1.65
CA ILE A 515 15.03 16.13 1.85
C ILE A 515 16.36 15.53 2.33
N ILE A 516 17.42 15.70 1.55
CA ILE A 516 18.74 15.11 1.80
C ILE A 516 19.78 16.22 1.84
N TYR A 517 20.54 16.33 2.93
CA TYR A 517 21.54 17.39 3.04
C TYR A 517 22.78 17.04 3.86
N GLY A 518 23.90 17.68 3.52
CA GLY A 518 25.16 17.55 4.26
C GLY A 518 26.05 16.37 3.83
N PHE A 519 25.74 15.68 2.73
CA PHE A 519 26.51 14.53 2.23
C PHE A 519 27.71 14.95 1.40
N SER A 520 28.64 15.67 2.03
CA SER A 520 29.89 16.13 1.43
C SER A 520 31.04 15.96 2.43
N ASN A 521 32.07 15.22 2.03
CA ASN A 521 33.35 15.17 2.73
C ASN A 521 34.48 15.48 1.74
N ASN A 522 34.98 16.72 1.74
CA ASN A 522 35.99 17.19 0.79
C ASN A 522 35.58 17.01 -0.69
N SER A 523 36.11 15.96 -1.34
CA SER A 523 35.90 15.65 -2.77
C SER A 523 35.08 14.38 -2.98
N THR A 524 34.34 13.93 -1.96
CA THR A 524 33.52 12.73 -1.99
C THR A 524 32.15 13.01 -1.36
N GLY A 525 31.15 12.23 -1.76
CA GLY A 525 29.80 12.31 -1.18
C GLY A 525 28.67 12.32 -2.22
N TYR A 526 27.53 11.76 -1.83
CA TYR A 526 26.34 11.66 -2.69
C TYR A 526 25.08 11.89 -1.87
N GLY A 527 24.15 12.70 -2.37
CA GLY A 527 22.79 12.72 -1.84
C GLY A 527 22.06 11.42 -2.18
N ILE A 528 21.98 11.10 -3.47
CA ILE A 528 21.44 9.85 -3.98
C ILE A 528 22.44 9.22 -4.94
N LEU A 529 22.78 7.96 -4.72
CA LEU A 529 23.59 7.14 -5.61
C LEU A 529 22.81 5.90 -6.07
N ALA A 530 22.68 5.76 -7.39
CA ALA A 530 22.22 4.54 -8.06
C ALA A 530 23.24 4.18 -9.16
N ASN A 531 24.30 3.47 -8.79
CA ASN A 531 25.45 3.16 -9.66
C ASN A 531 25.25 1.90 -10.52
N ASN A 532 24.35 1.00 -10.14
CA ASN A 532 24.25 -0.35 -10.70
C ASN A 532 22.95 -0.75 -11.42
N PRO A 533 21.86 0.03 -11.53
CA PRO A 533 20.63 -0.56 -12.04
C PRO A 533 20.69 -0.63 -13.57
N THR A 534 20.82 -1.82 -14.14
CA THR A 534 20.70 -2.01 -15.60
C THR A 534 19.28 -1.65 -16.12
N LEU A 535 18.38 -1.25 -15.22
CA LEU A 535 16.94 -1.09 -15.38
C LEU A 535 16.43 0.20 -14.68
N LEU A 536 15.20 0.61 -14.98
CA LEU A 536 14.67 1.95 -14.68
C LEU A 536 14.27 2.14 -13.19
N ASN A 537 14.78 3.19 -12.53
CA ASN A 537 14.35 3.65 -11.19
C ASN A 537 13.69 5.04 -11.25
N TYR A 538 12.83 5.38 -10.28
CA TYR A 538 12.01 6.59 -10.25
C TYR A 538 12.45 7.52 -9.11
N PHE A 539 13.01 8.69 -9.45
CA PHE A 539 13.41 9.71 -8.47
C PHE A 539 12.54 10.95 -8.68
N TYR A 540 11.51 11.16 -7.85
CA TYR A 540 10.53 12.25 -8.03
C TYR A 540 10.55 13.24 -6.87
N ASN A 541 10.47 14.53 -7.13
CA ASN A 541 10.22 15.53 -6.07
C ASN A 541 11.20 15.45 -4.88
N ASN A 542 12.46 15.04 -5.08
CA ASN A 542 13.45 15.06 -3.98
C ASN A 542 14.14 16.44 -3.93
N THR A 543 14.62 16.84 -2.75
CA THR A 543 15.42 18.05 -2.53
C THR A 543 16.77 17.68 -1.94
N ILE A 544 17.83 17.81 -2.73
CA ILE A 544 19.20 17.40 -2.35
C ILE A 544 20.11 18.62 -2.28
N ILE A 545 20.67 18.89 -1.10
CA ILE A 545 21.39 20.13 -0.80
C ILE A 545 22.76 19.87 -0.18
N ASN A 546 23.77 20.66 -0.56
CA ASN A 546 25.10 20.65 0.06
C ASN A 546 25.79 19.26 0.10
N SER A 547 25.62 18.46 -0.95
CA SER A 547 26.34 17.20 -1.15
C SER A 547 27.50 17.38 -2.13
N TYR A 548 28.48 16.48 -2.17
CA TYR A 548 29.50 16.57 -3.22
C TYR A 548 28.88 16.30 -4.60
N ARG A 549 28.10 15.22 -4.71
CA ARG A 549 27.19 14.98 -5.84
C ARG A 549 25.76 14.93 -5.36
N GLY A 550 24.84 15.55 -6.09
CA GLY A 550 23.43 15.55 -5.73
C GLY A 550 22.77 14.21 -6.02
N ILE A 551 22.33 14.02 -7.27
CA ILE A 551 21.80 12.75 -7.78
C ILE A 551 22.77 12.15 -8.80
N TYR A 552 23.25 10.94 -8.52
CA TYR A 552 24.11 10.17 -9.40
C TYR A 552 23.42 8.89 -9.88
N SER A 553 23.24 8.75 -11.18
CA SER A 553 22.64 7.57 -11.81
C SER A 553 23.34 7.19 -13.13
N ASN A 554 24.29 6.26 -13.07
CA ASN A 554 25.17 5.93 -14.22
C ASN A 554 24.45 5.25 -15.38
N SER A 555 23.44 4.45 -15.11
CA SER A 555 22.69 3.67 -16.09
C SER A 555 21.41 4.35 -16.56
N GLY A 556 21.06 5.48 -15.94
CA GLY A 556 19.84 6.24 -16.20
C GLY A 556 18.73 5.93 -15.21
N GLY A 557 17.84 6.90 -14.99
CA GLY A 557 16.63 6.80 -14.18
C GLY A 557 15.58 7.74 -14.74
N LEU A 558 14.34 7.61 -14.28
CA LEU A 558 13.27 8.56 -14.55
C LEU A 558 13.25 9.62 -13.45
N LEU A 559 13.74 10.82 -13.79
CA LEU A 559 13.86 11.94 -12.86
C LEU A 559 12.81 12.99 -13.19
N LYS A 560 11.93 13.31 -12.23
CA LYS A 560 10.92 14.35 -12.37
C LYS A 560 10.89 15.27 -11.15
N ASN A 561 10.77 16.57 -11.36
CA ASN A 561 10.55 17.55 -10.28
C ASN A 561 11.60 17.57 -9.16
N ASN A 562 12.83 17.07 -9.35
CA ASN A 562 13.82 17.11 -8.27
C ASN A 562 14.49 18.48 -8.20
N ILE A 563 14.84 18.91 -6.99
CA ILE A 563 15.84 19.95 -6.72
C ILE A 563 17.14 19.25 -6.36
N SER A 564 18.21 19.58 -7.06
CA SER A 564 19.57 19.36 -6.59
C SER A 564 20.31 20.68 -6.62
N TYR A 565 20.69 21.18 -5.44
CA TYR A 565 21.14 22.56 -5.28
C TYR A 565 22.34 22.69 -4.34
N ASN A 566 23.26 23.62 -4.64
CA ASN A 566 24.50 23.82 -3.88
C ASN A 566 25.37 22.55 -3.73
N ASN A 567 25.27 21.59 -4.65
CA ASN A 567 26.20 20.49 -4.71
C ASN A 567 27.43 20.90 -5.54
N ILE A 568 28.54 20.15 -5.45
CA ILE A 568 29.67 20.37 -6.38
C ILE A 568 29.27 19.99 -7.81
N VAL A 569 28.50 18.90 -7.94
CA VAL A 569 27.79 18.52 -9.17
C VAL A 569 26.37 18.14 -8.78
N ASP A 570 25.37 18.86 -9.30
CA ASP A 570 23.97 18.62 -8.93
C ASP A 570 23.48 17.28 -9.51
N TYR A 571 23.70 17.03 -10.80
CA TYR A 571 23.33 15.78 -11.45
C TYR A 571 24.49 15.17 -12.21
N TYR A 572 24.67 13.86 -12.05
CA TYR A 572 25.55 13.06 -12.87
C TYR A 572 24.80 11.83 -13.37
N TYR A 573 24.59 11.73 -14.68
CA TYR A 573 23.83 10.64 -15.27
C TYR A 573 24.42 10.16 -16.59
N GLY A 574 24.43 8.86 -16.84
CA GLY A 574 25.14 8.28 -17.99
C GLY A 574 24.37 8.30 -19.30
N SER A 575 23.03 8.20 -19.28
CA SER A 575 22.18 8.44 -20.47
C SER A 575 20.89 9.15 -20.08
N SER A 576 20.46 10.15 -20.88
CA SER A 576 19.21 10.87 -20.62
C SER A 576 18.01 10.02 -21.02
N ASN A 577 17.20 9.58 -20.06
CA ASN A 577 15.86 9.08 -20.36
C ASN A 577 15.04 10.25 -20.96
N SER A 578 14.39 10.00 -22.10
CA SER A 578 13.60 11.00 -22.82
C SER A 578 12.37 11.50 -22.04
N SER A 579 11.98 10.81 -20.97
CA SER A 579 10.85 11.18 -20.11
C SER A 579 11.27 11.99 -18.87
N ASN A 580 12.56 12.26 -18.68
CA ASN A 580 13.03 13.14 -17.61
C ASN A 580 12.50 14.56 -17.83
N THR A 581 11.99 15.21 -16.78
CA THR A 581 11.43 16.56 -16.92
C THR A 581 11.38 17.33 -15.60
N ASN A 582 11.34 18.67 -15.70
CA ASN A 582 11.11 19.60 -14.60
C ASN A 582 12.09 19.47 -13.42
N ASN A 583 13.29 18.94 -13.64
CA ASN A 583 14.35 18.92 -12.63
C ASN A 583 15.09 20.27 -12.58
N LEU A 584 15.60 20.64 -11.41
CA LEU A 584 16.27 21.92 -11.16
C LEU A 584 17.66 21.74 -10.59
N SER A 585 18.64 22.42 -11.20
CA SER A 585 20.03 22.50 -10.75
C SER A 585 20.48 23.95 -10.56
N LYS A 586 21.36 24.17 -9.57
CA LYS A 586 22.14 25.40 -9.45
C LYS A 586 23.22 25.49 -10.53
N ASP A 587 23.81 24.36 -10.89
CA ASP A 587 24.72 24.26 -12.02
C ASP A 587 23.95 24.01 -13.33
N ALA A 588 24.63 23.62 -14.41
CA ALA A 588 24.01 23.37 -15.71
C ALA A 588 23.66 21.89 -15.97
N THR A 589 23.50 21.07 -14.93
CA THR A 589 23.41 19.60 -15.06
C THR A 589 22.01 19.01 -14.99
N ALA A 590 20.95 19.75 -14.60
CA ALA A 590 19.60 19.19 -14.50
C ALA A 590 19.16 18.44 -15.79
N PRO A 591 18.70 17.18 -15.70
CA PRO A 591 18.28 16.41 -16.85
C PRO A 591 16.88 16.80 -17.34
N GLY A 592 16.66 16.67 -18.65
CA GLY A 592 15.35 16.81 -19.28
C GLY A 592 15.28 16.13 -20.66
N ALA A 593 14.07 15.99 -21.20
CA ALA A 593 13.78 15.33 -22.46
C ALA A 593 14.59 15.91 -23.65
N ALA A 594 15.15 15.04 -24.50
CA ALA A 594 15.92 15.44 -25.69
C ALA A 594 15.08 16.23 -26.72
N ALA A 595 13.76 16.05 -26.71
CA ALA A 595 12.81 16.74 -27.58
C ALA A 595 12.31 18.08 -27.01
N CYS A 596 12.94 18.62 -25.96
CA CYS A 596 12.51 19.87 -25.34
C CYS A 596 13.38 21.06 -25.78
N PRO A 597 12.94 21.89 -26.75
CA PRO A 597 13.71 23.03 -27.25
C PRO A 597 13.67 24.29 -26.34
N ASN A 598 13.01 24.25 -25.18
CA ASN A 598 12.77 25.42 -24.32
C ASN A 598 12.79 25.10 -22.81
N ALA A 599 13.06 26.13 -22.00
CA ALA A 599 13.37 26.10 -20.56
C ALA A 599 12.24 25.65 -19.61
N ASN A 600 11.25 24.89 -20.10
CA ASN A 600 10.08 24.43 -19.34
C ASN A 600 10.10 22.93 -19.03
N CYS A 601 11.08 22.16 -19.52
CA CYS A 601 11.26 20.73 -19.16
C CYS A 601 12.49 20.48 -18.28
N TYR A 602 13.27 21.50 -17.94
CA TYR A 602 14.38 21.45 -16.98
C TYR A 602 14.79 22.88 -16.62
N TYR A 603 15.40 23.06 -15.45
CA TYR A 603 15.73 24.35 -14.89
C TYR A 603 17.19 24.37 -14.44
N ARG A 604 18.06 24.81 -15.35
CA ARG A 604 19.52 24.87 -15.13
C ARG A 604 19.96 26.26 -14.72
N SER A 605 21.03 26.34 -13.95
CA SER A 605 21.65 27.59 -13.50
C SER A 605 20.68 28.50 -12.75
N LYS A 606 19.85 27.88 -11.89
CA LYS A 606 18.82 28.58 -11.11
C LYS A 606 19.31 28.98 -9.74
N THR A 607 18.61 29.95 -9.15
CA THR A 607 18.89 30.42 -7.79
C THR A 607 17.65 30.21 -6.95
N LEU A 608 17.78 29.40 -5.90
CA LEU A 608 16.69 29.14 -4.98
C LEU A 608 16.76 29.99 -3.73
N SER A 609 15.59 30.34 -3.21
CA SER A 609 15.42 30.93 -1.89
C SER A 609 14.68 29.94 -0.97
N PHE A 610 15.35 29.48 0.08
CA PHE A 610 14.74 28.65 1.14
C PHE A 610 14.42 29.49 2.38
N VAL A 611 13.59 28.97 3.28
CA VAL A 611 13.28 29.62 4.56
C VAL A 611 14.54 29.82 5.41
N SER A 612 15.40 28.79 5.51
CA SER A 612 16.70 28.89 6.18
C SER A 612 17.71 27.90 5.59
N THR A 613 18.89 28.39 5.26
CA THR A 613 20.05 27.54 4.92
C THR A 613 21.15 27.64 5.98
N THR A 614 20.83 28.18 7.16
CA THR A 614 21.81 28.42 8.23
C THR A 614 22.06 27.11 8.99
N PRO A 615 23.32 26.66 9.12
CA PRO A 615 23.66 25.44 9.83
C PRO A 615 23.07 25.35 11.25
N GLY A 616 22.46 24.22 11.60
CA GLY A 616 21.76 23.98 12.86
C GLY A 616 20.33 24.53 12.92
N THR A 617 19.86 25.20 11.87
CA THR A 617 18.49 25.73 11.73
C THR A 617 17.97 25.57 10.31
N GLU A 618 18.53 24.63 9.56
CA GLU A 618 18.19 24.36 8.17
C GLU A 618 16.69 24.12 8.02
N ASP A 619 16.11 24.76 7.00
CA ASP A 619 14.69 24.77 6.71
C ASP A 619 14.54 24.96 5.20
N PHE A 620 14.45 23.84 4.50
CA PHE A 620 14.51 23.78 3.04
C PHE A 620 13.13 23.82 2.38
N HIS A 621 12.10 24.28 3.11
CA HIS A 621 10.89 24.76 2.47
C HIS A 621 11.23 25.91 1.53
N LEU A 622 10.58 25.94 0.37
CA LEU A 622 10.77 27.02 -0.57
C LEU A 622 10.21 28.32 0.05
N ALA A 623 10.99 29.39 -0.02
CA ALA A 623 10.50 30.68 0.42
C ALA A 623 9.38 31.17 -0.50
N LEU A 624 8.39 31.88 0.05
CA LEU A 624 7.33 32.52 -0.74
C LEU A 624 7.85 33.41 -1.88
N SER A 625 9.06 33.96 -1.73
CA SER A 625 9.73 34.80 -2.73
C SER A 625 10.42 34.02 -3.85
N ASP A 626 10.55 32.70 -3.74
CA ASP A 626 11.17 31.88 -4.78
C ASP A 626 10.38 31.96 -6.09
N THR A 627 11.09 32.08 -7.21
CA THR A 627 10.50 32.19 -8.56
C THR A 627 10.99 31.11 -9.53
N ASP A 628 11.96 30.30 -9.12
CA ASP A 628 12.67 29.37 -10.00
C ASP A 628 12.19 27.91 -9.80
N ALA A 629 11.74 27.53 -8.60
CA ALA A 629 11.13 26.23 -8.31
C ALA A 629 9.61 26.31 -8.14
N LYS A 630 9.12 27.43 -7.58
CA LYS A 630 7.69 27.60 -7.29
C LYS A 630 6.83 27.63 -8.56
N ASN A 631 5.82 26.77 -8.65
CA ASN A 631 4.90 26.59 -9.78
C ASN A 631 5.64 26.24 -11.09
N LYS A 632 6.62 25.34 -11.01
CA LYS A 632 7.48 24.94 -12.15
C LYS A 632 7.56 23.43 -12.39
N GLY A 633 6.99 22.63 -11.50
CA GLY A 633 6.91 21.18 -11.58
C GLY A 633 5.82 20.68 -12.53
N THR A 634 5.95 19.42 -12.94
CA THR A 634 4.89 18.67 -13.61
C THR A 634 3.99 17.98 -12.58
N GLN A 635 2.70 17.85 -12.87
CA GLN A 635 1.78 17.09 -12.03
C GLN A 635 2.05 15.59 -12.15
N LEU A 636 1.99 14.86 -11.03
CA LEU A 636 2.20 13.40 -10.99
C LEU A 636 1.02 12.62 -10.41
N CYS A 637 -0.17 13.23 -10.19
CA CYS A 637 -1.33 12.53 -9.63
C CYS A 637 -1.83 11.31 -10.44
N SER A 638 -1.45 11.23 -11.72
CA SER A 638 -1.79 10.11 -12.61
C SER A 638 -0.56 9.62 -13.36
N ASP A 639 0.63 9.79 -12.76
CA ASP A 639 1.84 9.19 -13.32
C ASP A 639 1.69 7.66 -13.34
N SER A 640 2.08 7.04 -14.46
CA SER A 640 1.87 5.60 -14.67
C SER A 640 2.75 4.70 -13.80
N TYR A 641 3.77 5.27 -13.14
CA TYR A 641 4.72 4.51 -12.35
C TYR A 641 4.63 4.85 -10.87
N LEU A 642 4.50 6.14 -10.54
CA LEU A 642 4.43 6.61 -9.16
C LEU A 642 3.43 7.76 -9.04
N PRO A 643 2.12 7.46 -8.95
CA PRO A 643 1.09 8.47 -8.73
C PRO A 643 1.06 8.91 -7.27
N PHE A 644 1.08 10.22 -7.02
CA PHE A 644 0.88 10.80 -5.67
C PHE A 644 0.35 12.23 -5.76
N SER A 645 -0.10 12.78 -4.63
CA SER A 645 -0.70 14.12 -4.58
C SER A 645 -0.42 14.86 -3.27
N THR A 646 0.64 14.49 -2.56
CA THR A 646 1.06 15.18 -1.34
C THR A 646 2.56 15.46 -1.36
N ASP A 647 2.98 16.49 -0.64
CA ASP A 647 4.39 16.82 -0.41
C ASP A 647 4.93 16.13 0.87
N ILE A 648 6.16 16.48 1.26
CA ILE A 648 6.84 15.92 2.43
C ILE A 648 6.12 16.19 3.78
N ASP A 649 5.36 17.27 3.86
CA ASP A 649 4.61 17.64 5.08
C ASP A 649 3.25 16.96 5.12
N GLY A 650 2.79 16.47 3.97
CA GLY A 650 1.42 15.99 3.77
C GLY A 650 0.47 17.07 3.25
N ASN A 651 0.98 18.22 2.82
CA ASN A 651 0.16 19.22 2.14
C ASN A 651 -0.26 18.68 0.77
N SER A 652 -1.46 19.03 0.34
CA SER A 652 -1.99 18.59 -0.95
C SER A 652 -1.27 19.28 -2.10
N ARG A 653 -0.82 18.49 -3.08
CA ARG A 653 -0.39 18.97 -4.39
C ARG A 653 -1.59 18.93 -5.35
N PRO A 654 -1.97 20.04 -5.99
CA PRO A 654 -3.20 20.12 -6.77
C PRO A 654 -3.14 19.22 -8.01
N CYS A 655 -4.27 18.58 -8.36
CA CYS A 655 -4.38 17.68 -9.50
C CYS A 655 -5.09 18.28 -10.74
N SER A 656 -5.27 19.60 -10.78
CA SER A 656 -5.97 20.34 -11.85
C SER A 656 -5.64 21.83 -11.78
N PRO A 657 -5.68 22.57 -12.89
CA PRO A 657 -4.60 22.76 -13.87
C PRO A 657 -3.33 23.46 -13.32
N ASP A 658 -3.18 23.56 -12.00
CA ASP A 658 -2.04 24.20 -11.35
C ASP A 658 -0.76 23.36 -11.46
N THR A 659 0.37 24.05 -11.59
CA THR A 659 1.71 23.45 -11.62
C THR A 659 2.21 23.24 -10.22
N TRP A 660 2.80 22.08 -9.95
CA TRP A 660 3.46 21.81 -8.66
C TRP A 660 4.71 22.66 -8.46
N ASP A 661 5.17 22.74 -7.23
CA ASP A 661 6.52 23.16 -6.93
C ASP A 661 7.53 22.04 -7.22
N ILE A 662 8.69 22.40 -7.74
CA ILE A 662 9.82 21.46 -7.89
C ILE A 662 10.41 21.23 -6.50
N GLY A 663 10.76 19.99 -6.17
CA GLY A 663 11.31 19.60 -4.87
C GLY A 663 10.30 18.87 -4.00
N ALA A 664 10.67 18.67 -2.74
CA ALA A 664 9.94 17.81 -1.79
C ALA A 664 8.74 18.50 -1.17
N ASP A 665 8.77 19.82 -1.12
CA ASP A 665 7.80 20.71 -0.48
C ASP A 665 6.90 21.40 -1.52
N GLU A 666 5.68 21.76 -1.13
CA GLU A 666 4.76 22.62 -1.87
C GLU A 666 4.48 23.89 -1.04
N VAL A 667 4.78 25.07 -1.60
CA VAL A 667 4.60 26.35 -0.92
C VAL A 667 3.12 26.65 -0.71
N ILE A 668 2.66 26.56 0.53
CA ILE A 668 1.31 27.00 0.89
C ILE A 668 1.24 28.53 0.93
N GLN A 669 0.51 29.13 0.00
CA GLN A 669 0.07 30.52 0.15
C GLN A 669 -1.07 30.57 1.16
N ALA A 670 -0.83 31.15 2.33
CA ALA A 670 -1.91 31.47 3.25
C ALA A 670 -2.93 32.39 2.55
N MET A 671 -4.15 31.91 2.33
CA MET A 671 -5.23 32.76 1.86
C MET A 671 -5.55 33.78 2.97
N ILE A 672 -5.03 34.99 2.84
CA ILE A 672 -5.46 36.12 3.66
C ILE A 672 -6.91 36.41 3.26
N ASN A 673 -7.86 35.93 4.06
CA ASN A 673 -9.23 36.43 4.03
C ASN A 673 -9.20 37.90 4.46
N ILE A 674 -8.99 38.80 3.50
CA ILE A 674 -9.24 40.22 3.69
C ILE A 674 -10.75 40.37 3.77
N ASN A 675 -11.31 40.22 4.98
CA ASN A 675 -12.62 40.78 5.31
C ASN A 675 -12.50 42.31 5.15
N ARG A 676 -12.66 42.79 3.92
CA ARG A 676 -12.93 44.21 3.69
C ARG A 676 -14.31 44.47 4.28
N ASN A 677 -14.34 44.87 5.55
CA ASN A 677 -15.46 45.59 6.12
C ASN A 677 -15.60 46.90 5.33
N VAL A 678 -16.37 46.85 4.23
CA VAL A 678 -16.85 48.04 3.55
C VAL A 678 -17.89 48.66 4.47
N ASN A 679 -17.43 49.55 5.35
CA ASN A 679 -18.31 50.45 6.08
C ASN A 679 -18.97 51.39 5.07
N PHE A 680 -20.22 51.10 4.69
CA PHE A 680 -21.07 52.11 4.07
C PHE A 680 -21.41 53.15 5.13
N GLY A 681 -20.61 54.22 5.15
CA GLY A 681 -20.90 55.44 5.88
C GLY A 681 -22.27 55.99 5.46
N ARG A 682 -23.21 55.92 6.39
CA ARG A 682 -24.57 56.46 6.28
C ARG A 682 -24.48 57.97 6.07
N GLY A 683 -24.89 58.47 4.91
CA GLY A 683 -25.07 59.91 4.72
C GLY A 683 -25.07 60.43 3.29
N VAL A 684 -26.05 60.03 2.47
CA VAL A 684 -26.52 60.91 1.38
C VAL A 684 -28.03 60.76 1.23
N ASN A 685 -28.76 61.82 1.59
CA ASN A 685 -30.17 62.01 1.28
C ASN A 685 -30.33 62.22 -0.23
N PHE A 686 -31.17 61.42 -0.89
CA PHE A 686 -31.75 61.80 -2.17
C PHE A 686 -33.25 62.06 -1.98
N ASN A 687 -33.59 63.34 -2.09
CA ASN A 687 -34.96 63.85 -2.12
C ASN A 687 -35.70 63.33 -3.37
N ALA A 688 -36.99 63.07 -3.16
CA ALA A 688 -37.96 62.69 -4.17
C ALA A 688 -38.09 63.69 -5.33
N LYS A 689 -38.19 63.16 -6.54
CA LYS A 689 -39.29 63.42 -7.48
C LYS A 689 -39.41 62.29 -8.48
#